data_AF-H2YK51-F1
#
_entry.id   AF-H2YK51-F1
#
_cell.length_a   1.000
_cell.length_b   1.000
_cell.length_c   1.000
_cell.angle_alpha   90.00
_cell.angle_beta   90.00
_cell.angle_gamma   90.00
#
_symmetry.space_group_name_H-M   'P 1'
#
loop_
_entity.id
_entity.type
_entity.pdbx_description
1 polymer ?
#
loop_
_entity_poly.entity_id
_entity_poly.type
_entity_poly.pdbx_seq_one_letter_code
_entity_poly.pdbx_strand_id
1 'polypeptide(L)'
;IGKLVYNSDQKFPMTILVVVVVMVVVLAIVIGVVCIYRRRANESDQEVKNMQVQMDKMESKVANICREAFAELQTDMSELDTVAGSTGIPYLEYRVYLMRVLFPDPLTADQQHSLLLSNARTNSHRRGRAHALDEFNRLLENKVFMMSLIRCLEQQRSFTMKQVCCSGLIMVILHDRLHYATEILEDLLADLIRKNMEGRNHPKLLLRRTESVAEKMLTHWFSILLYRFVVECAGEPLFMLCRAIRQQVDKGPIDSYTGEARYSLSEDKLLRQDVEHRTITLRVSNYMDTDHPDFVVRALSCDSVSQVKRKILDVAYTNVPYSVRPHPDEVDIEWRQTNGSTTMRDDDSTSKSEGEWTQVNTLEHYGVSWGIPILFGMDDSNTSLPRHKQSSRSGTPTIPQDGTKYFHLVRPGDQDQREGTDRSNKMVSEIYLTRLLTTKGTIQKYVDDLFETIFSVVQRGHALPLAVKHMFDFLDHQADIHGITDPEIVHTWKSNCLPLRFWVNLIKNPEFVYDINKSPIVDCYLSVIAQTFMDSCSTAEHKLGKESPSNKLLYAKDIPAYKQWVERYYADISNMQQLNHKDLMAFLAEESFIHQRDFNTQAALSQLYTFVEKYSGQILESLDNNPEAKRQALLQRMVDVCGNLK
;
A
#
# COMPACT_ATOMS: atom_id res chain seq x y z
N ILE A 1 -7.01 66.36 -85.26
CA ILE A 1 -6.49 65.00 -84.97
C ILE A 1 -6.51 64.83 -83.46
N GLY A 2 -7.52 64.14 -82.92
CA GLY A 2 -7.62 63.80 -81.50
C GLY A 2 -7.36 62.30 -81.33
N LYS A 3 -6.32 61.95 -80.56
CA LYS A 3 -5.85 60.58 -80.35
C LYS A 3 -6.73 59.88 -79.32
N LEU A 4 -7.44 58.82 -79.72
CA LEU A 4 -8.05 57.85 -78.80
C LEU A 4 -6.95 56.96 -78.22
N VAL A 5 -6.90 56.86 -76.89
CA VAL A 5 -6.08 55.88 -76.17
C VAL A 5 -7.03 54.90 -75.49
N TYR A 6 -7.03 53.65 -75.96
CA TYR A 6 -7.72 52.55 -75.28
C TYR A 6 -6.85 52.07 -74.11
N ASN A 7 -7.42 52.06 -72.91
CA ASN A 7 -6.77 51.50 -71.73
C ASN A 7 -7.13 50.01 -71.63
N SER A 8 -6.32 49.17 -72.25
CA SER A 8 -6.35 47.71 -72.09
C SER A 8 -5.28 47.31 -71.08
N ASP A 9 -5.71 46.90 -69.87
CA ASP A 9 -5.08 45.85 -69.05
C ASP A 9 -5.64 45.89 -67.61
N GLN A 10 -6.79 45.24 -67.38
CA GLN A 10 -7.17 44.88 -66.02
C GLN A 10 -6.45 43.56 -65.67
N LYS A 11 -5.15 43.67 -65.36
CA LYS A 11 -4.36 42.55 -64.84
C LYS A 11 -4.96 42.15 -63.50
N PHE A 12 -5.54 40.95 -63.42
CA PHE A 12 -5.85 40.32 -62.14
C PHE A 12 -4.59 40.41 -61.27
N PRO A 13 -4.66 40.96 -60.05
CA PRO A 13 -3.48 41.17 -59.24
C PRO A 13 -2.85 39.82 -58.90
N MET A 14 -1.69 39.52 -59.50
CA MET A 14 -0.94 38.27 -59.31
C MET A 14 -0.73 37.93 -57.83
N THR A 15 -0.73 38.94 -56.95
CA THR A 15 -0.69 38.79 -55.50
C THR A 15 -1.89 38.02 -54.94
N ILE A 16 -3.10 38.24 -55.45
CA ILE A 16 -4.31 37.50 -55.01
C ILE A 16 -4.20 36.04 -55.45
N LEU A 17 -3.72 35.78 -56.67
CA LEU A 17 -3.52 34.41 -57.17
C LEU A 17 -2.50 33.64 -56.31
N VAL A 18 -1.37 34.28 -55.97
CA VAL A 18 -0.34 33.68 -55.10
C VAL A 18 -0.89 33.39 -53.71
N VAL A 19 -1.65 34.30 -53.11
CA VAL A 19 -2.27 34.09 -51.80
C VAL A 19 -3.26 32.92 -51.82
N VAL A 20 -4.10 32.82 -52.86
CA VAL A 20 -5.05 31.70 -53.01
C VAL A 20 -4.31 30.36 -53.16
N VAL A 21 -3.24 30.30 -53.96
CA VAL A 21 -2.44 29.09 -54.15
C VAL A 21 -1.78 28.67 -52.83
N VAL A 22 -1.19 29.61 -52.08
CA VAL A 22 -0.59 29.33 -50.77
C VAL A 22 -1.64 28.81 -49.79
N MET A 23 -2.83 29.40 -49.75
CA MET A 23 -3.92 28.95 -48.89
C MET A 23 -4.40 27.53 -49.23
N VAL A 24 -4.49 27.19 -50.51
CA VAL A 24 -4.85 25.83 -50.97
C VAL A 24 -3.78 24.81 -50.59
N VAL A 25 -2.50 25.16 -50.74
CA VAL A 25 -1.38 24.29 -50.36
C VAL A 25 -1.36 24.07 -48.84
N VAL A 26 -1.53 25.13 -48.04
CA VAL A 26 -1.61 25.01 -46.58
C VAL A 26 -2.80 24.15 -46.17
N LEU A 27 -3.97 24.34 -46.79
CA LEU A 27 -5.15 23.52 -46.52
C LEU A 27 -4.92 22.04 -46.87
N ALA A 28 -4.28 21.75 -48.00
CA ALA A 28 -3.92 20.38 -48.39
C ALA A 28 -2.95 19.73 -47.40
N ILE A 29 -1.96 20.47 -46.89
CA ILE A 29 -1.03 20.00 -45.86
C ILE A 29 -1.79 19.70 -44.56
N VAL A 30 -2.68 20.60 -44.11
CA VAL A 30 -3.49 20.39 -42.90
C VAL A 30 -4.38 19.16 -43.05
N ILE A 31 -5.05 18.97 -44.17
CA ILE A 31 -5.87 17.78 -44.45
C ILE A 31 -5.01 16.52 -44.45
N GLY A 32 -3.82 16.56 -45.06
CA GLY A 32 -2.88 15.45 -45.05
C GLY A 32 -2.44 15.06 -43.64
N VAL A 33 -2.08 16.04 -42.81
CA VAL A 33 -1.72 15.82 -41.40
C VAL A 33 -2.89 15.25 -40.60
N VAL A 34 -4.10 15.78 -40.77
CA VAL A 34 -5.30 15.26 -40.09
C VAL A 34 -5.62 13.84 -40.55
N CYS A 35 -5.47 13.51 -41.83
CA CYS A 35 -5.66 12.16 -42.35
C CYS A 35 -4.63 11.18 -41.78
N ILE A 36 -3.35 11.56 -41.74
CA ILE A 36 -2.28 10.73 -41.14
C ILE A 36 -2.56 10.53 -39.64
N TYR A 37 -2.94 11.59 -38.93
CA TYR A 37 -3.27 11.51 -37.51
C TYR A 37 -4.47 10.59 -37.26
N ARG A 38 -5.57 10.75 -38.00
CA ARG A 38 -6.75 9.88 -37.89
C ARG A 38 -6.46 8.43 -38.26
N ARG A 39 -5.64 8.21 -39.28
CA ARG A 39 -5.23 6.86 -39.68
C ARG A 39 -4.41 6.19 -38.58
N ARG A 40 -3.42 6.90 -38.02
CA ARG A 40 -2.60 6.41 -36.91
C ARG A 40 -3.41 6.19 -35.62
N ALA A 41 -4.38 7.06 -35.35
CA ALA A 41 -5.33 6.88 -34.24
C ALA A 41 -6.21 5.64 -34.44
N ASN A 42 -6.81 5.46 -35.62
CA ASN A 42 -7.60 4.28 -35.94
C ASN A 42 -6.77 2.98 -35.91
N GLU A 43 -5.53 3.01 -36.40
CA GLU A 43 -4.60 1.87 -36.33
C GLU A 43 -4.32 1.50 -34.86
N SER A 44 -4.02 2.50 -34.00
CA SER A 44 -3.85 2.30 -32.56
C SER A 44 -5.11 1.73 -31.88
N ASP A 45 -6.29 2.28 -32.17
CA ASP A 45 -7.55 1.81 -31.59
C ASP A 45 -7.89 0.39 -32.06
N GLN A 46 -7.59 0.06 -33.31
CA GLN A 46 -7.79 -1.30 -33.84
C GLN A 46 -6.85 -2.30 -33.16
N GLU A 47 -5.60 -1.93 -32.91
CA GLU A 47 -4.67 -2.77 -32.15
C GLU A 47 -5.17 -3.03 -30.73
N VAL A 48 -5.69 -2.02 -30.04
CA VAL A 48 -6.28 -2.16 -28.70
C VAL A 48 -7.47 -3.11 -28.72
N LYS A 49 -8.39 -2.95 -29.68
CA LYS A 49 -9.54 -3.85 -29.85
C LYS A 49 -9.10 -5.29 -30.12
N ASN A 50 -8.08 -5.48 -30.96
CA ASN A 50 -7.55 -6.81 -31.25
C ASN A 50 -6.94 -7.46 -29.99
N MET A 51 -6.19 -6.70 -29.17
CA MET A 51 -5.66 -7.19 -27.89
C MET A 51 -6.76 -7.55 -26.90
N GLN A 52 -7.81 -6.73 -26.80
CA GLN A 52 -8.98 -7.03 -25.97
C GLN A 52 -9.66 -8.32 -26.42
N VAL A 53 -9.95 -8.49 -27.71
CA VAL A 53 -10.56 -9.73 -28.24
C VAL A 53 -9.67 -10.95 -28.00
N GLN A 54 -8.36 -10.81 -28.12
CA GLN A 54 -7.42 -11.90 -27.81
C GLN A 54 -7.50 -12.27 -26.33
N MET A 55 -7.56 -11.28 -25.44
CA MET A 55 -7.73 -11.49 -24.01
C MET A 55 -9.08 -12.13 -23.69
N ASP A 56 -10.18 -11.72 -24.34
CA ASP A 56 -11.51 -12.30 -24.20
C ASP A 56 -11.53 -13.78 -24.56
N LYS A 57 -10.86 -14.13 -25.66
CA LYS A 57 -10.75 -15.51 -26.10
C LYS A 57 -9.98 -16.35 -25.08
N MET A 58 -8.93 -15.80 -24.48
CA MET A 58 -8.19 -16.50 -23.42
C MET A 58 -9.01 -16.60 -22.13
N GLU A 59 -9.65 -15.52 -21.69
CA GLU A 59 -10.51 -15.50 -20.51
C GLU A 59 -11.65 -16.51 -20.64
N SER A 60 -12.29 -16.60 -21.81
CA SER A 60 -13.34 -17.59 -22.07
C SER A 60 -12.82 -19.03 -21.99
N LYS A 61 -11.58 -19.31 -22.46
CA LYS A 61 -10.95 -20.64 -22.31
C LYS A 61 -10.73 -20.99 -20.84
N VAL A 62 -10.36 -20.00 -20.02
CA VAL A 62 -9.97 -20.20 -18.62
C VAL A 62 -11.16 -20.06 -17.66
N ALA A 63 -12.29 -19.49 -18.08
CA ALA A 63 -13.44 -19.21 -17.21
C ALA A 63 -13.97 -20.44 -16.45
N ASN A 64 -14.01 -21.62 -17.09
CA ASN A 64 -14.37 -22.87 -16.41
C ASN A 64 -13.34 -23.22 -15.33
N ILE A 65 -12.04 -23.13 -15.65
CA ILE A 65 -10.93 -23.39 -14.72
C ILE A 65 -10.97 -22.41 -13.55
N CYS A 66 -11.22 -21.12 -13.79
CA CYS A 66 -11.39 -20.12 -12.74
C CYS A 66 -12.54 -20.49 -11.81
N ARG A 67 -13.70 -20.91 -12.36
CA ARG A 67 -14.86 -21.30 -11.54
C ARG A 67 -14.57 -22.51 -10.67
N GLU A 68 -13.90 -23.52 -11.22
CA GLU A 68 -13.49 -24.71 -10.47
C GLU A 68 -12.45 -24.37 -9.40
N ALA A 69 -11.39 -23.63 -9.76
CA ALA A 69 -10.35 -23.19 -8.85
C ALA A 69 -10.89 -22.29 -7.73
N PHE A 70 -11.88 -21.45 -8.03
CA PHE A 70 -12.58 -20.62 -7.05
C PHE A 70 -13.41 -21.47 -6.09
N ALA A 71 -14.18 -22.45 -6.59
CA ALA A 71 -14.93 -23.36 -5.73
C ALA A 71 -14.02 -24.18 -4.82
N GLU A 72 -12.86 -24.61 -5.34
CA GLU A 72 -11.82 -25.28 -4.56
C GLU A 72 -11.26 -24.34 -3.48
N LEU A 73 -10.91 -23.09 -3.83
CA LEU A 73 -10.43 -22.09 -2.87
C LEU A 73 -11.48 -21.79 -1.78
N GLN A 74 -12.76 -21.72 -2.12
CA GLN A 74 -13.83 -21.52 -1.13
C GLN A 74 -13.94 -22.70 -0.16
N THR A 75 -13.82 -23.93 -0.67
CA THR A 75 -13.83 -25.14 0.16
C THR A 75 -12.63 -25.13 1.10
N ASP A 76 -11.45 -24.84 0.56
CA ASP A 76 -10.18 -24.72 1.28
C ASP A 76 -10.20 -23.61 2.36
N MET A 77 -10.85 -22.47 2.09
CA MET A 77 -11.05 -21.39 3.07
C MET A 77 -12.01 -21.82 4.18
N SER A 78 -13.11 -22.49 3.82
CA SER A 78 -14.09 -23.00 4.79
C SER A 78 -13.49 -24.08 5.69
N GLU A 79 -12.63 -24.95 5.16
CA GLU A 79 -11.90 -25.95 5.96
C GLU A 79 -11.00 -25.27 7.01
N LEU A 80 -10.25 -24.24 6.62
CA LEU A 80 -9.44 -23.47 7.57
C LEU A 80 -10.29 -22.84 8.69
N ASP A 81 -11.47 -22.32 8.36
CA ASP A 81 -12.37 -21.74 9.37
C ASP A 81 -12.95 -22.80 10.32
N THR A 82 -13.16 -24.04 9.84
CA THR A 82 -13.56 -25.15 10.71
C THR A 82 -12.43 -25.63 11.62
N VAL A 83 -11.18 -25.66 11.13
CA VAL A 83 -9.98 -26.07 11.89
C VAL A 83 -9.58 -25.00 12.92
N ALA A 84 -9.71 -23.73 12.55
CA ALA A 84 -9.47 -22.60 13.43
C ALA A 84 -10.43 -22.57 14.63
N GLY A 85 -11.61 -23.20 14.53
CA GLY A 85 -12.72 -22.85 15.42
C GLY A 85 -13.13 -21.39 15.20
N SER A 86 -14.23 -20.94 15.79
CA SER A 86 -14.76 -19.59 15.59
C SER A 86 -13.93 -18.49 16.28
N THR A 87 -12.62 -18.40 16.02
CA THR A 87 -11.73 -17.36 16.55
C THR A 87 -11.52 -16.25 15.53
N GLY A 88 -11.63 -15.01 16.00
CA GLY A 88 -11.68 -13.81 15.18
C GLY A 88 -10.37 -13.43 14.50
N ILE A 89 -10.48 -12.48 13.58
CA ILE A 89 -9.37 -11.86 12.84
C ILE A 89 -8.34 -11.27 13.83
N PRO A 90 -7.02 -11.48 13.62
CA PRO A 90 -5.97 -11.02 14.53
C PRO A 90 -5.70 -9.51 14.36
N TYR A 91 -6.70 -8.69 14.66
CA TYR A 91 -6.58 -7.24 14.67
C TYR A 91 -5.52 -6.79 15.67
N LEU A 92 -4.66 -5.86 15.24
CA LEU A 92 -3.75 -5.16 16.13
C LEU A 92 -4.53 -4.22 17.03
N GLU A 93 -4.03 -4.01 18.25
CA GLU A 93 -4.57 -2.98 19.12
C GLU A 93 -4.43 -1.59 18.47
N TYR A 94 -5.40 -0.73 18.72
CA TYR A 94 -5.48 0.63 18.18
C TYR A 94 -4.15 1.41 18.25
N ARG A 95 -3.48 1.39 19.40
CA ARG A 95 -2.19 2.06 19.61
C ARG A 95 -1.08 1.51 18.70
N VAL A 96 -1.06 0.20 18.45
CA VAL A 96 -0.07 -0.45 17.58
C VAL A 96 -0.38 -0.13 16.12
N TYR A 97 -1.65 -0.21 15.73
CA TYR A 97 -2.13 0.21 14.41
C TYR A 97 -1.71 1.65 14.10
N LEU A 98 -2.03 2.59 14.99
CA LEU A 98 -1.67 4.00 14.80
C LEU A 98 -0.16 4.20 14.77
N MET A 99 0.62 3.56 15.65
CA MET A 99 2.07 3.69 15.60
C MET A 99 2.66 3.23 14.27
N ARG A 100 2.15 2.14 13.68
CA ARG A 100 2.58 1.65 12.35
C ARG A 100 2.22 2.63 11.23
N VAL A 101 1.05 3.28 11.33
CA VAL A 101 0.57 4.23 10.30
C VAL A 101 1.24 5.60 10.41
N LEU A 102 1.37 6.14 11.62
CA LEU A 102 1.96 7.46 11.89
C LEU A 102 3.49 7.46 11.69
N PHE A 103 4.13 6.31 11.96
CA PHE A 103 5.58 6.14 11.91
C PHE A 103 5.98 4.84 11.18
N PRO A 104 5.77 4.79 9.85
CA PRO A 104 6.04 3.59 9.04
C PRO A 104 7.54 3.30 8.87
N ASP A 105 8.39 4.33 8.90
CA ASP A 105 9.83 4.15 9.03
C ASP A 105 10.13 3.67 10.45
N PRO A 106 11.00 2.67 10.64
CA PRO A 106 11.30 2.14 11.95
C PRO A 106 11.92 3.24 12.81
N LEU A 107 11.08 3.88 13.64
CA LEU A 107 11.50 4.50 14.88
C LEU A 107 12.36 3.47 15.62
N THR A 108 13.39 3.93 16.33
CA THR A 108 14.15 2.99 17.17
C THR A 108 13.18 2.33 18.15
N ALA A 109 13.44 1.07 18.53
CA ALA A 109 12.59 0.35 19.49
C ALA A 109 12.37 1.20 20.76
N ASP A 110 13.38 1.96 21.18
CA ASP A 110 13.32 2.92 22.28
C ASP A 110 12.34 4.08 22.05
N GLN A 111 12.28 4.63 20.84
CA GLN A 111 11.35 5.71 20.49
C GLN A 111 9.90 5.23 20.45
N GLN A 112 9.65 4.04 19.87
CA GLN A 112 8.32 3.42 19.87
C GLN A 112 7.87 3.10 21.30
N HIS A 113 8.76 2.48 22.09
CA HIS A 113 8.49 2.14 23.47
C HIS A 113 8.22 3.40 24.31
N SER A 114 8.96 4.48 24.10
CA SER A 114 8.76 5.75 24.83
C SER A 114 7.42 6.42 24.54
N LEU A 115 6.91 6.32 23.30
CA LEU A 115 5.61 6.88 22.90
C LEU A 115 4.42 6.04 23.41
N LEU A 116 4.62 4.73 23.59
CA LEU A 116 3.59 3.78 24.04
C LEU A 116 3.55 3.59 25.58
N LEU A 117 4.61 3.97 26.30
CA LEU A 117 4.65 3.89 27.76
C LEU A 117 3.73 4.93 28.41
N SER A 118 2.56 4.52 28.87
CA SER A 118 1.78 5.33 29.82
C SER A 118 2.53 5.40 31.16
N ASN A 119 3.06 6.58 31.50
CA ASN A 119 3.62 6.93 32.82
C ASN A 119 4.91 6.22 33.26
N ALA A 120 6.06 6.68 32.75
CA ALA A 120 7.33 6.52 33.46
C ALA A 120 7.42 7.55 34.60
N ARG A 121 7.34 7.10 35.86
CA ARG A 121 7.52 7.89 37.09
C ARG A 121 8.68 8.88 36.95
N THR A 122 8.39 10.18 37.06
CA THR A 122 9.39 11.25 36.86
C THR A 122 10.20 11.51 38.15
N ASN A 123 11.51 11.26 38.09
CA ASN A 123 12.49 11.74 39.08
C ASN A 123 12.51 13.27 39.19
N SER A 124 12.99 13.83 40.30
CA SER A 124 12.99 15.27 40.61
C SER A 124 13.63 16.18 39.55
N HIS A 125 14.70 15.75 38.87
CA HIS A 125 15.31 16.48 37.73
C HIS A 125 14.40 16.53 36.48
N ARG A 126 13.46 15.58 36.33
CA ARG A 126 12.47 15.60 35.24
C ARG A 126 11.32 16.57 35.52
N ARG A 127 11.15 17.07 36.75
CA ARG A 127 10.00 17.92 37.12
C ARG A 127 10.07 19.32 36.50
N GLY A 128 11.26 19.92 36.42
CA GLY A 128 11.47 21.21 35.75
C GLY A 128 11.28 21.12 34.24
N ARG A 129 11.88 20.11 33.61
CA ARG A 129 11.68 19.83 32.18
C ARG A 129 10.23 19.51 31.84
N ALA A 130 9.53 18.72 32.67
CA ALA A 130 8.11 18.42 32.48
C ALA A 130 7.25 19.69 32.55
N HIS A 131 7.50 20.58 33.51
CA HIS A 131 6.79 21.86 33.60
C HIS A 131 7.01 22.74 32.35
N ALA A 132 8.24 22.79 31.81
CA ALA A 132 8.52 23.53 30.60
C ALA A 132 7.88 22.90 29.35
N LEU A 133 7.78 21.57 29.29
CA LEU A 133 7.02 20.86 28.25
C LEU A 133 5.52 21.08 28.38
N ASP A 134 4.98 21.22 29.59
CA ASP A 134 3.57 21.59 29.80
C ASP A 134 3.28 23.00 29.28
N GLU A 135 4.19 23.96 29.51
CA GLU A 135 4.06 25.31 28.95
C GLU A 135 4.20 25.30 27.42
N PHE A 136 5.09 24.46 26.88
CA PHE A 136 5.16 24.23 25.44
C PHE A 136 3.84 23.65 24.89
N ASN A 137 3.22 22.71 25.61
CA ASN A 137 1.91 22.18 25.22
C ASN A 137 0.84 23.27 25.20
N ARG A 138 0.80 24.16 26.20
CA ARG A 138 -0.11 25.32 26.20
C ARG A 138 0.14 26.30 25.05
N LEU A 139 1.37 26.38 24.54
CA LEU A 139 1.64 27.12 23.30
C LEU A 139 1.06 26.39 22.08
N LEU A 140 1.21 25.07 22.00
CA LEU A 140 0.62 24.27 20.90
C LEU A 140 -0.91 24.30 20.89
N GLU A 141 -1.55 24.45 22.05
CA GLU A 141 -2.99 24.68 22.20
C GLU A 141 -3.46 26.03 21.65
N ASN A 142 -2.53 26.95 21.43
CA ASN A 142 -2.83 28.24 20.84
C ASN A 142 -2.81 28.13 19.31
N LYS A 143 -3.97 28.36 18.68
CA LYS A 143 -4.15 28.29 17.23
C LYS A 143 -3.12 29.12 16.45
N VAL A 144 -2.86 30.34 16.91
CA VAL A 144 -1.94 31.28 16.23
C VAL A 144 -0.51 30.78 16.31
N PHE A 145 -0.11 30.25 17.47
CA PHE A 145 1.20 29.63 17.64
C PHE A 145 1.34 28.38 16.76
N MET A 146 0.40 27.44 16.82
CA MET A 146 0.44 26.17 16.07
C MET A 146 0.54 26.42 14.57
N MET A 147 -0.31 27.31 14.02
CA MET A 147 -0.28 27.67 12.61
C MET A 147 1.05 28.34 12.22
N SER A 148 1.58 29.23 13.08
CA SER A 148 2.86 29.89 12.82
C SER A 148 4.02 28.90 12.85
N LEU A 149 4.00 27.96 13.81
CA LEU A 149 5.00 26.91 13.94
C LEU A 149 5.04 26.02 12.70
N ILE A 150 3.91 25.46 12.29
CA ILE A 150 3.83 24.56 11.13
C ILE A 150 4.30 25.28 9.86
N ARG A 151 3.80 26.50 9.60
CA ARG A 151 4.21 27.30 8.44
C ARG A 151 5.71 27.59 8.45
N CYS A 152 6.29 27.92 9.60
CA CYS A 152 7.72 28.18 9.73
C CYS A 152 8.56 26.92 9.44
N LEU A 153 8.14 25.75 9.95
CA LEU A 153 8.83 24.49 9.72
C LEU A 153 8.79 24.07 8.25
N GLU A 154 7.63 24.21 7.58
CA GLU A 154 7.47 23.88 6.16
C GLU A 154 8.34 24.72 5.22
N GLN A 155 8.66 25.96 5.60
CA GLN A 155 9.55 26.82 4.80
C GLN A 155 11.01 26.36 4.81
N GLN A 156 11.39 25.46 5.73
CA GLN A 156 12.78 25.00 5.85
C GLN A 156 13.08 23.88 4.85
N ARG A 157 14.03 24.11 3.94
CA ARG A 157 14.43 23.11 2.92
C ARG A 157 14.85 21.74 3.49
N SER A 158 15.41 21.73 4.70
CA SER A 158 15.87 20.50 5.36
C SER A 158 14.75 19.73 6.10
N PHE A 159 13.52 20.24 6.07
CA PHE A 159 12.39 19.70 6.83
C PHE A 159 11.56 18.67 6.05
N THR A 160 11.61 18.67 4.71
CA THR A 160 10.78 17.80 3.86
C THR A 160 10.86 16.32 4.23
N MET A 161 12.04 15.80 4.57
CA MET A 161 12.22 14.38 4.95
C MET A 161 11.69 14.05 6.35
N LYS A 162 11.30 15.04 7.14
CA LYS A 162 10.84 14.87 8.52
C LYS A 162 9.38 15.25 8.76
N GLN A 163 8.66 15.65 7.70
CA GLN A 163 7.25 16.03 7.75
C GLN A 163 6.35 14.90 8.27
N VAL A 164 6.64 13.64 7.90
CA VAL A 164 5.91 12.46 8.40
C VAL A 164 6.00 12.38 9.92
N CYS A 165 7.22 12.35 10.45
CA CYS A 165 7.44 12.25 11.90
C CYS A 165 6.85 13.46 12.65
N CYS A 166 7.03 14.68 12.15
CA CYS A 166 6.49 15.88 12.79
C CYS A 166 4.95 15.89 12.82
N SER A 167 4.29 15.60 11.70
CA SER A 167 2.82 15.50 11.66
C SER A 167 2.30 14.35 12.53
N GLY A 168 3.01 13.22 12.60
CA GLY A 168 2.69 12.11 13.50
C GLY A 168 2.74 12.54 14.96
N LEU A 169 3.80 13.23 15.37
CA LEU A 169 3.96 13.78 16.72
C LEU A 169 2.87 14.82 17.06
N ILE A 170 2.56 15.73 16.14
CA ILE A 170 1.47 16.71 16.32
C ILE A 170 0.14 15.99 16.55
N MET A 171 -0.19 15.01 15.72
CA MET A 171 -1.44 14.26 15.86
C MET A 171 -1.51 13.45 17.15
N VAL A 172 -0.38 12.88 17.61
CA VAL A 172 -0.30 12.23 18.94
C VAL A 172 -0.53 13.24 20.06
N ILE A 173 0.08 14.43 19.99
CA ILE A 173 -0.07 15.48 21.00
C ILE A 173 -1.51 16.00 21.07
N LEU A 174 -2.17 16.14 19.91
CA LEU A 174 -3.55 16.64 19.81
C LEU A 174 -4.60 15.53 19.88
N HIS A 175 -4.21 14.29 20.16
CA HIS A 175 -5.12 13.15 20.09
C HIS A 175 -6.27 13.23 21.12
N ASP A 176 -6.00 13.81 22.29
CA ASP A 176 -7.00 14.06 23.32
C ASP A 176 -7.94 15.24 22.99
N ARG A 177 -7.72 15.93 21.87
CA ARG A 177 -8.47 17.11 21.41
C ARG A 177 -8.65 17.12 19.90
N LEU A 178 -9.28 16.09 19.37
CA LEU A 178 -9.51 15.91 17.94
C LEU A 178 -10.37 17.03 17.34
N HIS A 179 -11.23 17.69 18.14
CA HIS A 179 -11.94 18.89 17.71
C HIS A 179 -10.98 20.01 17.29
N TYR A 180 -10.00 20.34 18.14
CA TYR A 180 -8.98 21.35 17.84
C TYR A 180 -8.03 20.88 16.73
N ALA A 181 -7.65 19.60 16.73
CA ALA A 181 -6.83 19.03 15.66
C ALA A 181 -7.52 19.15 14.29
N THR A 182 -8.84 18.94 14.24
CA THR A 182 -9.65 19.08 13.02
C THR A 182 -9.69 20.53 12.55
N GLU A 183 -9.91 21.49 13.46
CA GLU A 183 -9.91 22.93 13.13
C GLU A 183 -8.55 23.38 12.55
N ILE A 184 -7.44 22.95 13.16
CA ILE A 184 -6.09 23.25 12.66
C ILE A 184 -5.88 22.62 11.28
N LEU A 185 -6.30 21.36 11.09
CA LEU A 185 -6.18 20.66 9.82
C LEU A 185 -6.96 21.38 8.71
N GLU A 186 -8.21 21.78 8.96
CA GLU A 186 -9.04 22.49 7.99
C GLU A 186 -8.43 23.82 7.57
N ASP A 187 -7.92 24.61 8.53
CA ASP A 187 -7.26 25.87 8.22
C ASP A 187 -5.98 25.67 7.40
N LEU A 188 -5.18 24.66 7.73
CA LEU A 188 -3.98 24.31 6.97
C LEU A 188 -4.31 23.84 5.55
N LEU A 189 -5.37 23.03 5.39
CA LEU A 189 -5.84 22.58 4.08
C LEU A 189 -6.42 23.73 3.26
N ALA A 190 -7.21 24.61 3.87
CA ALA A 190 -7.73 25.80 3.20
C ALA A 190 -6.60 26.73 2.73
N ASP A 191 -5.57 26.93 3.55
CA ASP A 191 -4.36 27.65 3.14
C ASP A 191 -3.60 26.96 2.00
N LEU A 192 -3.48 25.63 2.04
CA LEU A 192 -2.84 24.85 0.99
C LEU A 192 -3.60 24.98 -0.33
N ILE A 193 -4.93 24.88 -0.29
CA ILE A 193 -5.81 25.06 -1.45
C ILE A 193 -5.65 26.46 -2.02
N ARG A 194 -5.79 27.49 -1.18
CA ARG A 194 -5.65 28.89 -1.59
C ARG A 194 -4.32 29.15 -2.29
N LYS A 195 -3.19 28.73 -1.68
CA LYS A 195 -1.86 28.86 -2.26
C LYS A 195 -1.71 28.11 -3.58
N ASN A 196 -2.31 26.92 -3.70
CA ASN A 196 -2.28 26.14 -4.92
C ASN A 196 -3.01 26.86 -6.07
N MET A 197 -4.19 27.45 -5.77
CA MET A 197 -4.97 28.22 -6.74
C MET A 197 -4.26 29.52 -7.14
N GLU A 198 -3.68 30.26 -6.18
CA GLU A 198 -2.92 31.50 -6.44
C GLU A 198 -1.65 31.24 -7.26
N GLY A 199 -0.96 30.12 -7.00
CA GLY A 199 0.26 29.72 -7.68
C GLY A 199 0.08 29.30 -9.15
N ARG A 200 -1.15 29.38 -9.69
CA ARG A 200 -1.52 28.92 -11.05
C ARG A 200 -1.17 27.45 -11.31
N ASN A 201 -1.12 26.63 -10.26
CA ASN A 201 -1.00 25.19 -10.42
C ASN A 201 -2.31 24.64 -10.97
N HIS A 202 -2.24 23.55 -11.75
CA HIS A 202 -3.44 22.91 -12.25
C HIS A 202 -4.25 22.33 -11.07
N PRO A 203 -5.54 22.66 -10.87
CA PRO A 203 -6.28 22.28 -9.66
C PRO A 203 -6.36 20.77 -9.41
N LYS A 204 -6.42 19.94 -10.46
CA LYS A 204 -6.35 18.46 -10.35
C LYS A 204 -5.06 17.92 -9.70
N LEU A 205 -4.01 18.74 -9.55
CA LEU A 205 -2.76 18.33 -8.89
C LEU A 205 -2.77 18.51 -7.37
N LEU A 206 -3.78 19.19 -6.82
CA LEU A 206 -3.94 19.35 -5.38
C LEU A 206 -4.05 17.97 -4.69
N LEU A 207 -3.36 17.82 -3.55
CA LEU A 207 -3.29 16.59 -2.76
C LEU A 207 -2.74 15.37 -3.53
N ARG A 208 -2.14 15.53 -4.72
CA ARG A 208 -1.63 14.40 -5.50
C ARG A 208 -0.32 13.83 -4.96
N ARG A 209 0.54 14.70 -4.41
CA ARG A 209 1.84 14.34 -3.82
C ARG A 209 1.87 14.85 -2.41
N THR A 210 2.45 14.09 -1.49
CA THR A 210 2.50 14.55 -0.10
C THR A 210 3.71 15.44 0.12
N GLU A 211 3.48 16.75 0.15
CA GLU A 211 4.56 17.74 0.23
C GLU A 211 4.40 18.70 1.42
N SER A 212 3.29 18.59 2.17
CA SER A 212 2.99 19.39 3.35
C SER A 212 2.69 18.56 4.60
N VAL A 213 2.84 19.19 5.76
CA VAL A 213 2.42 18.68 7.07
C VAL A 213 0.91 18.49 7.10
N ALA A 214 0.15 19.42 6.50
CA ALA A 214 -1.31 19.35 6.40
C ALA A 214 -1.80 18.05 5.76
N GLU A 215 -1.19 17.65 4.64
CA GLU A 215 -1.55 16.42 3.93
C GLU A 215 -1.19 15.14 4.70
N LYS A 216 -0.12 15.16 5.48
CA LYS A 216 0.22 14.05 6.38
C LYS A 216 -0.74 14.00 7.57
N MET A 217 -1.03 15.14 8.19
CA MET A 217 -2.05 15.26 9.24
C MET A 217 -3.41 14.76 8.76
N LEU A 218 -3.81 15.06 7.53
CA LEU A 218 -5.04 14.54 6.91
C LEU A 218 -5.06 13.01 6.86
N THR A 219 -3.94 12.39 6.47
CA THR A 219 -3.82 10.92 6.42
C THR A 219 -3.93 10.32 7.84
N HIS A 220 -3.26 10.93 8.80
CA HIS A 220 -3.30 10.53 10.21
C HIS A 220 -4.70 10.72 10.84
N TRP A 221 -5.38 11.82 10.51
CA TRP A 221 -6.74 12.13 10.96
C TRP A 221 -7.74 11.09 10.47
N PHE A 222 -7.68 10.69 9.19
CA PHE A 222 -8.48 9.56 8.71
C PHE A 222 -8.12 8.25 9.40
N SER A 223 -6.85 8.01 9.69
CA SER A 223 -6.42 6.78 10.34
C SER A 223 -6.97 6.65 11.76
N ILE A 224 -7.03 7.76 12.50
CA ILE A 224 -7.68 7.84 13.81
C ILE A 224 -9.18 7.57 13.66
N LEU A 225 -9.88 8.37 12.84
CA LEU A 225 -11.36 8.39 12.82
C LEU A 225 -12.00 7.25 12.03
N LEU A 226 -11.25 6.56 11.18
CA LEU A 226 -11.74 5.42 10.41
C LEU A 226 -11.32 4.07 11.01
N TYR A 227 -10.56 4.04 12.10
CA TYR A 227 -10.13 2.78 12.72
C TYR A 227 -11.31 1.86 13.04
N ARG A 228 -12.37 2.40 13.65
CA ARG A 228 -13.58 1.62 13.97
C ARG A 228 -14.24 1.06 12.72
N PHE A 229 -14.34 1.84 11.65
CA PHE A 229 -14.87 1.39 10.37
C PHE A 229 -13.99 0.30 9.72
N VAL A 230 -12.66 0.42 9.84
CA VAL A 230 -11.73 -0.63 9.42
C VAL A 230 -11.97 -1.91 10.20
N VAL A 231 -12.11 -1.86 11.53
CA VAL A 231 -12.32 -3.08 12.32
C VAL A 231 -13.70 -3.71 12.09
N GLU A 232 -14.76 -2.89 12.05
CA GLU A 232 -16.15 -3.35 12.00
C GLU A 232 -16.64 -3.72 10.58
N CYS A 233 -16.11 -3.08 9.52
CA CYS A 233 -16.62 -3.23 8.15
C CYS A 233 -15.55 -3.71 7.16
N ALA A 234 -14.49 -2.92 6.96
CA ALA A 234 -13.52 -3.17 5.87
C ALA A 234 -12.45 -4.22 6.19
N GLY A 235 -12.28 -4.55 7.46
CA GLY A 235 -11.19 -5.38 7.96
C GLY A 235 -11.37 -6.85 7.58
N GLU A 236 -12.57 -7.39 7.75
CA GLU A 236 -12.85 -8.77 7.36
C GLU A 236 -12.62 -9.01 5.85
N PRO A 237 -13.20 -8.22 4.91
CA PRO A 237 -12.93 -8.41 3.48
C PRO A 237 -11.43 -8.30 3.13
N LEU A 238 -10.71 -7.35 3.73
CA LEU A 238 -9.27 -7.20 3.49
C LEU A 238 -8.48 -8.41 4.02
N PHE A 239 -8.80 -8.91 5.20
CA PHE A 239 -8.16 -10.09 5.78
C PHE A 239 -8.46 -11.36 4.96
N MET A 240 -9.71 -11.51 4.53
CA MET A 240 -10.14 -12.63 3.68
C MET A 240 -9.44 -12.60 2.32
N LEU A 241 -9.24 -11.42 1.73
CA LEU A 241 -8.41 -11.26 0.54
C LEU A 241 -6.96 -11.71 0.79
N CYS A 242 -6.33 -11.28 1.89
CA CYS A 242 -4.97 -11.70 2.23
C CYS A 242 -4.86 -13.23 2.41
N ARG A 243 -5.83 -13.86 3.07
CA ARG A 243 -5.89 -15.31 3.24
C ARG A 243 -6.09 -16.04 1.91
N ALA A 244 -7.02 -15.57 1.08
CA ALA A 244 -7.28 -16.11 -0.25
C ALA A 244 -6.03 -16.05 -1.14
N ILE A 245 -5.31 -14.92 -1.12
CA ILE A 245 -4.04 -14.77 -1.85
C ILE A 245 -3.00 -15.78 -1.35
N ARG A 246 -2.78 -15.88 -0.03
CA ARG A 246 -1.79 -16.81 0.53
C ARG A 246 -2.11 -18.25 0.13
N GLN A 247 -3.37 -18.65 0.31
CA GLN A 247 -3.82 -20.00 -0.03
C GLN A 247 -3.70 -20.30 -1.52
N GLN A 248 -4.01 -19.35 -2.39
CA GLN A 248 -3.85 -19.50 -3.84
C GLN A 248 -2.38 -19.63 -4.24
N VAL A 249 -1.50 -18.84 -3.63
CA VAL A 249 -0.06 -18.86 -3.91
C VAL A 249 0.57 -20.19 -3.47
N ASP A 250 0.23 -20.68 -2.27
CA ASP A 250 0.82 -21.90 -1.69
C ASP A 250 0.41 -23.21 -2.39
N LYS A 251 -0.59 -23.17 -3.29
CA LYS A 251 -0.97 -24.30 -4.16
C LYS A 251 0.07 -24.62 -5.24
N GLY A 252 0.95 -23.67 -5.57
CA GLY A 252 1.92 -23.82 -6.66
C GLY A 252 3.37 -23.70 -6.17
N PRO A 253 4.35 -24.15 -6.98
CA PRO A 253 5.76 -23.96 -6.67
C PRO A 253 6.13 -22.49 -6.50
N ILE A 254 6.97 -22.21 -5.50
CA ILE A 254 7.52 -20.89 -5.21
C ILE A 254 9.04 -21.03 -5.07
N ASP A 255 9.81 -20.23 -5.80
CA ASP A 255 11.26 -20.20 -5.65
C ASP A 255 11.64 -19.45 -4.35
N SER A 256 12.44 -20.09 -3.49
CA SER A 256 12.77 -19.55 -2.15
C SER A 256 13.71 -18.36 -2.18
N TYR A 257 14.42 -18.12 -3.29
CA TYR A 257 15.37 -17.02 -3.44
C TYR A 257 14.82 -15.88 -4.29
N THR A 258 14.24 -16.18 -5.45
CA THR A 258 13.70 -15.14 -6.36
C THR A 258 12.32 -14.65 -5.91
N GLY A 259 11.59 -15.49 -5.16
CA GLY A 259 10.19 -15.26 -4.80
C GLY A 259 9.24 -15.35 -5.99
N GLU A 260 9.68 -15.88 -7.12
CA GLU A 260 8.82 -16.18 -8.27
C GLU A 260 7.90 -17.36 -7.94
N ALA A 261 6.63 -17.24 -8.29
CA ALA A 261 5.61 -18.24 -7.99
C ALA A 261 4.86 -18.67 -9.25
N ARG A 262 4.42 -19.94 -9.30
CA ARG A 262 3.57 -20.45 -10.39
C ARG A 262 2.26 -19.69 -10.50
N TYR A 263 1.63 -19.42 -9.37
CA TYR A 263 0.42 -18.60 -9.25
C TYR A 263 0.85 -17.22 -8.78
N SER A 264 1.00 -16.30 -9.74
CA SER A 264 1.30 -14.89 -9.49
C SER A 264 0.24 -14.01 -10.15
N LEU A 265 0.01 -12.82 -9.59
CA LEU A 265 -0.76 -11.76 -10.23
C LEU A 265 0.14 -10.72 -10.92
N SER A 266 1.45 -10.80 -10.70
CA SER A 266 2.46 -9.96 -11.35
C SER A 266 3.28 -10.78 -12.35
N GLU A 267 3.48 -10.25 -13.55
CA GLU A 267 4.33 -10.87 -14.57
C GLU A 267 5.79 -10.99 -14.10
N ASP A 268 6.29 -9.97 -13.37
CA ASP A 268 7.68 -9.92 -12.90
C ASP A 268 7.99 -10.99 -11.84
N LYS A 269 6.95 -11.52 -11.18
CA LYS A 269 7.07 -12.58 -10.17
C LYS A 269 6.46 -13.90 -10.62
N LEU A 270 6.19 -14.04 -11.91
CA LEU A 270 5.67 -15.28 -12.47
C LEU A 270 6.80 -16.26 -12.74
N LEU A 271 6.71 -17.46 -12.17
CA LEU A 271 7.66 -18.53 -12.42
C LEU A 271 7.51 -19.03 -13.87
N ARG A 272 8.54 -18.76 -14.69
CA ARG A 272 8.56 -19.10 -16.12
C ARG A 272 9.02 -20.53 -16.39
N GLN A 273 9.76 -21.14 -15.47
CA GLN A 273 10.15 -22.54 -15.60
C GLN A 273 8.95 -23.44 -15.29
N ASP A 274 8.76 -24.49 -16.09
CA ASP A 274 7.80 -25.54 -15.74
C ASP A 274 8.47 -26.50 -14.77
N VAL A 275 8.02 -26.45 -13.52
CA VAL A 275 8.51 -27.27 -12.42
C VAL A 275 7.48 -28.37 -12.17
N GLU A 276 7.88 -29.60 -12.45
CA GLU A 276 7.09 -30.78 -12.06
C GLU A 276 7.00 -30.85 -10.54
N HIS A 277 5.80 -31.02 -10.02
CA HIS A 277 5.55 -31.06 -8.59
C HIS A 277 4.37 -31.99 -8.28
N ARG A 278 4.40 -32.56 -7.07
CA ARG A 278 3.30 -33.35 -6.51
C ARG A 278 2.88 -32.77 -5.17
N THR A 279 1.59 -32.74 -4.90
CA THR A 279 1.10 -32.40 -3.56
C THR A 279 1.34 -33.57 -2.62
N ILE A 280 1.98 -33.30 -1.48
CA ILE A 280 2.27 -34.26 -0.42
C ILE A 280 1.47 -33.85 0.82
N THR A 281 0.75 -34.81 1.39
CA THR A 281 0.04 -34.65 2.67
C THR A 281 0.92 -35.17 3.79
N LEU A 282 1.36 -34.28 4.65
CA LEU A 282 2.23 -34.54 5.79
C LEU A 282 1.38 -34.71 7.04
N ARG A 283 1.62 -35.80 7.79
CA ARG A 283 1.08 -35.96 9.14
C ARG A 283 2.12 -35.40 10.10
N VAL A 284 1.76 -34.39 10.89
CA VAL A 284 2.73 -33.63 11.69
C VAL A 284 2.38 -33.77 13.17
N SER A 285 3.38 -34.10 13.98
CA SER A 285 3.28 -34.21 15.43
C SER A 285 4.26 -33.26 16.10
N ASN A 286 3.82 -32.53 17.13
CA ASN A 286 4.73 -31.78 17.99
C ASN A 286 5.36 -32.73 19.00
N TYR A 287 6.67 -32.97 18.94
CA TYR A 287 7.30 -33.91 19.89
C TYR A 287 7.54 -33.29 21.28
N MET A 288 7.47 -31.96 21.40
CA MET A 288 7.59 -31.23 22.66
C MET A 288 6.26 -31.05 23.39
N ASP A 289 5.14 -31.24 22.68
CA ASP A 289 3.79 -31.11 23.23
C ASP A 289 2.93 -32.29 22.78
N THR A 290 2.94 -33.35 23.58
CA THR A 290 2.21 -34.59 23.31
C THR A 290 0.70 -34.47 23.58
N ASP A 291 0.25 -33.37 24.18
CA ASP A 291 -1.17 -33.15 24.51
C ASP A 291 -1.96 -32.64 23.30
N HIS A 292 -1.27 -32.12 22.27
CA HIS A 292 -1.88 -31.73 21.01
C HIS A 292 -1.94 -32.88 20.00
N PRO A 293 -3.10 -33.12 19.36
CA PRO A 293 -3.23 -34.18 18.37
C PRO A 293 -2.42 -33.86 17.12
N ASP A 294 -1.98 -34.91 16.43
CA ASP A 294 -1.38 -34.81 15.10
C ASP A 294 -2.31 -34.03 14.17
N PHE A 295 -1.73 -33.16 13.35
CA PHE A 295 -2.44 -32.41 12.33
C PHE A 295 -1.87 -32.67 10.94
N VAL A 296 -2.61 -32.26 9.92
CA VAL A 296 -2.28 -32.52 8.52
C VAL A 296 -1.86 -31.23 7.84
N VAL A 297 -0.75 -31.28 7.10
CA VAL A 297 -0.23 -30.14 6.32
C VAL A 297 -0.07 -30.57 4.86
N ARG A 298 -0.61 -29.76 3.93
CA ARG A 298 -0.38 -29.94 2.49
C ARG A 298 0.87 -29.15 2.07
N ALA A 299 1.84 -29.84 1.49
CA ALA A 299 3.07 -29.27 0.94
C ALA A 299 3.30 -29.77 -0.50
N LEU A 300 4.30 -29.22 -1.19
CA LEU A 300 4.70 -29.65 -2.53
C LEU A 300 6.03 -30.40 -2.46
N SER A 301 6.22 -31.38 -3.34
CA SER A 301 7.49 -32.13 -3.45
C SER A 301 8.69 -31.21 -3.67
N CYS A 302 8.49 -30.10 -4.37
CA CYS A 302 9.49 -29.08 -4.65
C CYS A 302 9.57 -27.98 -3.58
N ASP A 303 8.84 -28.05 -2.46
CA ASP A 303 9.00 -27.06 -1.40
C ASP A 303 10.34 -27.27 -0.70
N SER A 304 11.05 -26.17 -0.41
CA SER A 304 12.25 -26.19 0.42
C SER A 304 11.91 -26.52 1.88
N VAL A 305 12.88 -27.00 2.66
CA VAL A 305 12.66 -27.31 4.08
C VAL A 305 12.12 -26.10 4.84
N SER A 306 12.66 -24.89 4.62
CA SER A 306 12.13 -23.66 5.23
C SER A 306 10.70 -23.31 4.81
N GLN A 307 10.30 -23.60 3.56
CA GLN A 307 8.91 -23.43 3.12
C GLN A 307 7.99 -24.40 3.85
N VAL A 308 8.41 -25.66 4.02
CA VAL A 308 7.67 -26.67 4.78
C VAL A 308 7.54 -26.27 6.25
N LYS A 309 8.62 -25.81 6.89
CA LYS A 309 8.59 -25.27 8.27
C LYS A 309 7.55 -24.16 8.40
N ARG A 310 7.50 -23.20 7.46
CA ARG A 310 6.48 -22.14 7.45
C ARG A 310 5.05 -22.69 7.33
N LYS A 311 4.82 -23.63 6.41
CA LYS A 311 3.49 -24.26 6.23
C LYS A 311 3.05 -25.03 7.48
N ILE A 312 3.98 -25.70 8.15
CA ILE A 312 3.72 -26.38 9.43
C ILE A 312 3.33 -25.37 10.50
N LEU A 313 4.11 -24.29 10.66
CA LEU A 313 3.83 -23.25 11.65
C LEU A 313 2.52 -22.52 11.38
N ASP A 314 2.17 -22.27 10.12
CA ASP A 314 0.90 -21.64 9.75
C ASP A 314 -0.31 -22.49 10.18
N VAL A 315 -0.23 -23.82 10.08
CA VAL A 315 -1.30 -24.73 10.55
C VAL A 315 -1.26 -24.90 12.06
N ALA A 316 -0.09 -25.19 12.64
CA ALA A 316 0.08 -25.41 14.08
C ALA A 316 -0.36 -24.20 14.92
N TYR A 317 -0.14 -23.00 14.40
CA TYR A 317 -0.43 -21.73 15.06
C TYR A 317 -1.51 -20.92 14.35
N THR A 318 -2.44 -21.56 13.63
CA THR A 318 -3.50 -20.91 12.83
C THR A 318 -4.18 -19.76 13.58
N ASN A 319 -4.47 -19.95 14.88
CA ASN A 319 -5.21 -19.00 15.72
C ASN A 319 -4.34 -18.08 16.58
N VAL A 320 -3.03 -18.12 16.40
CA VAL A 320 -2.08 -17.39 17.23
C VAL A 320 -1.55 -16.20 16.42
N PRO A 321 -1.53 -14.97 16.95
CA PRO A 321 -0.96 -13.82 16.24
C PRO A 321 0.48 -14.07 15.79
N TYR A 322 0.88 -13.58 14.60
CA TYR A 322 2.18 -13.94 14.02
C TYR A 322 3.37 -13.55 14.93
N SER A 323 3.29 -12.41 15.62
CA SER A 323 4.39 -11.89 16.45
C SER A 323 4.79 -12.78 17.64
N VAL A 324 3.93 -13.71 18.07
CA VAL A 324 4.20 -14.62 19.19
C VAL A 324 4.50 -16.04 18.73
N ARG A 325 4.52 -16.30 17.41
CA ARG A 325 4.85 -17.61 16.85
C ARG A 325 6.38 -17.82 16.83
N PRO A 326 6.85 -19.07 16.90
CA PRO A 326 8.24 -19.41 16.63
C PRO A 326 8.68 -18.95 15.24
N HIS A 327 9.92 -18.49 15.10
CA HIS A 327 10.48 -18.26 13.77
C HIS A 327 10.82 -19.61 13.11
N PRO A 328 10.69 -19.76 11.77
CA PRO A 328 11.10 -21.00 11.08
C PRO A 328 12.55 -21.43 11.34
N ASP A 329 13.43 -20.49 11.67
CA ASP A 329 14.84 -20.75 12.00
C ASP A 329 15.04 -21.27 13.44
N GLU A 330 14.03 -21.21 14.29
CA GLU A 330 14.06 -21.67 15.69
C GLU A 330 13.49 -23.08 15.85
N VAL A 331 12.89 -23.62 14.78
CA VAL A 331 12.19 -24.90 14.77
C VAL A 331 12.93 -25.85 13.85
N ASP A 332 13.16 -27.08 14.30
CA ASP A 332 13.64 -28.17 13.46
C ASP A 332 12.51 -29.15 13.12
N ILE A 333 12.63 -29.76 11.93
CA ILE A 333 11.69 -30.78 11.47
C ILE A 333 12.43 -32.08 11.19
N GLU A 334 11.93 -33.18 11.76
CA GLU A 334 12.47 -34.51 11.58
C GLU A 334 11.51 -35.39 10.80
N TRP A 335 12.04 -36.03 9.77
CA TRP A 335 11.33 -37.06 9.04
C TRP A 335 11.57 -38.42 9.71
N ARG A 336 10.50 -39.06 10.18
CA ARG A 336 10.57 -40.35 10.89
C ARG A 336 10.42 -41.52 9.92
N GLN A 337 11.51 -42.25 9.68
CA GLN A 337 11.53 -43.48 8.89
C GLN A 337 11.35 -44.71 9.81
N THR A 338 11.10 -45.88 9.21
CA THR A 338 11.00 -47.16 9.93
C THR A 338 12.29 -47.57 10.64
N ASN A 339 13.44 -46.99 10.27
CA ASN A 339 14.79 -47.34 10.72
C ASN A 339 15.53 -46.18 11.44
N GLY A 340 14.88 -45.04 11.69
CA GLY A 340 15.49 -43.87 12.34
C GLY A 340 14.72 -42.57 12.08
N SER A 341 15.16 -41.45 12.65
CA SER A 341 14.71 -40.11 12.26
C SER A 341 15.84 -39.36 11.54
N THR A 342 15.48 -38.49 10.60
CA THR A 342 16.42 -37.62 9.88
C THR A 342 15.96 -36.18 10.01
N THR A 343 16.78 -35.34 10.64
CA THR A 343 16.55 -33.89 10.69
C THR A 343 16.75 -33.30 9.30
N MET A 344 15.73 -32.63 8.77
CA MET A 344 15.78 -32.02 7.45
C MET A 344 16.22 -30.56 7.55
N ARG A 345 17.09 -30.12 6.65
CA ARG A 345 17.63 -28.75 6.58
C ARG A 345 17.73 -28.29 5.13
N ASP A 346 17.63 -26.99 4.89
CA ASP A 346 17.77 -26.42 3.54
C ASP A 346 19.14 -26.73 2.91
N ASP A 347 20.17 -26.95 3.75
CA ASP A 347 21.51 -27.39 3.36
C ASP A 347 22.07 -28.36 4.43
N ASP A 348 22.55 -29.53 4.00
CA ASP A 348 23.20 -30.53 4.83
C ASP A 348 24.27 -31.32 4.04
N SER A 349 24.86 -32.35 4.65
CA SER A 349 25.90 -33.17 4.02
C SER A 349 25.42 -33.97 2.79
N THR A 350 24.12 -34.02 2.54
CA THR A 350 23.53 -34.70 1.39
C THR A 350 23.17 -33.76 0.24
N SER A 351 23.32 -32.44 0.43
CA SER A 351 23.00 -31.42 -0.57
C SER A 351 23.70 -31.68 -1.91
N LYS A 352 22.95 -31.46 -3.01
CA LYS A 352 23.47 -31.63 -4.37
C LYS A 352 24.19 -30.36 -4.82
N SER A 353 25.50 -30.43 -4.94
CA SER A 353 26.35 -29.37 -5.49
C SER A 353 26.79 -29.67 -6.92
N GLU A 354 26.57 -28.72 -7.82
CA GLU A 354 27.02 -28.73 -9.22
C GLU A 354 27.92 -27.51 -9.47
N GLY A 355 29.24 -27.72 -9.43
CA GLY A 355 30.20 -26.63 -9.59
C GLY A 355 30.13 -25.63 -8.43
N GLU A 356 29.94 -24.34 -8.74
CA GLU A 356 29.78 -23.28 -7.73
C GLU A 356 28.36 -23.22 -7.13
N TRP A 357 27.40 -23.98 -7.67
CA TRP A 357 25.99 -23.90 -7.28
C TRP A 357 25.57 -25.11 -6.44
N THR A 358 24.92 -24.85 -5.31
CA THR A 358 24.28 -25.86 -4.48
C THR A 358 22.77 -25.68 -4.54
N GLN A 359 22.04 -26.77 -4.82
CA GLN A 359 20.59 -26.76 -4.80
C GLN A 359 20.10 -26.89 -3.37
N VAL A 360 19.15 -26.05 -2.97
CA VAL A 360 18.48 -26.17 -1.67
C VAL A 360 17.69 -27.49 -1.59
N ASN A 361 17.79 -28.17 -0.46
CA ASN A 361 17.10 -29.41 -0.21
C ASN A 361 15.57 -29.20 -0.15
N THR A 362 14.84 -30.09 -0.82
CA THR A 362 13.37 -30.11 -0.90
C THR A 362 12.80 -31.39 -0.28
N LEU A 363 11.47 -31.48 -0.15
CA LEU A 363 10.84 -32.74 0.25
C LEU A 363 11.17 -33.90 -0.70
N GLU A 364 11.29 -33.62 -1.99
CA GLU A 364 11.68 -34.60 -3.00
C GLU A 364 13.14 -35.06 -2.85
N HIS A 365 14.03 -34.15 -2.42
CA HIS A 365 15.42 -34.51 -2.11
C HIS A 365 15.52 -35.60 -1.04
N TYR A 366 14.75 -35.47 0.03
CA TYR A 366 14.67 -36.46 1.11
C TYR A 366 13.80 -37.68 0.77
N GLY A 367 13.10 -37.67 -0.37
CA GLY A 367 12.21 -38.77 -0.76
C GLY A 367 10.97 -38.90 0.14
N VAL A 368 10.50 -37.79 0.73
CA VAL A 368 9.33 -37.78 1.60
C VAL A 368 8.09 -38.19 0.79
N SER A 369 7.32 -39.14 1.33
CA SER A 369 6.12 -39.70 0.70
C SER A 369 4.89 -39.56 1.61
N TRP A 370 3.70 -39.81 1.04
CA TRP A 370 2.41 -39.60 1.71
C TRP A 370 2.26 -40.45 2.98
N GLY A 371 1.75 -39.84 4.06
CA GLY A 371 1.30 -40.54 5.26
C GLY A 371 2.37 -40.88 6.30
N ILE A 372 3.64 -40.53 6.07
CA ILE A 372 4.72 -40.72 7.05
C ILE A 372 4.78 -39.53 8.02
N PRO A 373 4.91 -39.75 9.36
CA PRO A 373 4.91 -38.66 10.33
C PRO A 373 6.18 -37.80 10.25
N ILE A 374 5.98 -36.49 10.28
CA ILE A 374 7.02 -35.48 10.53
C ILE A 374 6.87 -35.01 11.96
N LEU A 375 7.99 -34.97 12.68
CA LEU A 375 8.07 -34.35 13.99
C LEU A 375 8.56 -32.92 13.82
N PHE A 376 7.99 -31.98 14.55
CA PHE A 376 8.52 -30.62 14.67
C PHE A 376 8.66 -30.22 16.12
N GLY A 377 9.64 -29.36 16.42
CA GLY A 377 9.89 -28.85 17.76
C GLY A 377 11.04 -27.85 17.76
N MET A 378 11.27 -27.22 18.91
CA MET A 378 12.34 -26.22 19.04
C MET A 378 13.71 -26.87 18.90
N ASP A 379 14.61 -26.15 18.23
CA ASP A 379 16.00 -26.57 18.12
C ASP A 379 16.67 -26.58 19.51
N ASP A 380 16.89 -27.79 20.06
CA ASP A 380 17.53 -28.02 21.36
C ASP A 380 19.06 -27.88 21.32
N SER A 381 19.64 -27.42 20.20
CA SER A 381 21.10 -27.34 20.05
C SER A 381 21.75 -26.20 20.87
N ASN A 382 22.08 -26.53 22.11
CA ASN A 382 23.23 -26.00 22.85
C ASN A 382 24.59 -26.38 22.21
N THR A 383 24.58 -26.98 21.02
CA THR A 383 25.75 -27.37 20.23
C THR A 383 26.08 -26.28 19.21
N SER A 384 27.02 -25.44 19.61
CA SER A 384 27.72 -24.45 18.79
C SER A 384 28.23 -25.03 17.46
N LEU A 385 27.47 -24.83 16.38
CA LEU A 385 28.00 -24.62 15.04
C LEU A 385 27.84 -23.12 14.72
N PRO A 386 28.81 -22.47 14.05
CA PRO A 386 28.72 -21.03 13.84
C PRO A 386 27.52 -20.71 12.95
N ARG A 387 26.51 -20.07 13.54
CA ARG A 387 25.44 -19.38 12.82
C ARG A 387 26.06 -18.49 11.74
N HIS A 388 25.94 -18.88 10.48
CA HIS A 388 26.00 -17.91 9.39
C HIS A 388 24.79 -17.01 9.58
N LYS A 389 25.00 -15.85 10.22
CA LYS A 389 23.97 -14.82 10.41
C LYS A 389 23.42 -14.44 9.03
N GLN A 390 22.31 -15.03 8.62
CA GLN A 390 21.45 -14.44 7.59
C GLN A 390 20.75 -13.24 8.22
N SER A 391 21.49 -12.15 8.41
CA SER A 391 20.86 -10.84 8.56
C SER A 391 20.56 -10.34 7.16
N SER A 392 19.36 -10.62 6.67
CA SER A 392 18.86 -9.98 5.46
C SER A 392 17.36 -9.74 5.56
N ARG A 393 16.99 -8.57 6.11
CA ARG A 393 15.72 -7.90 5.80
C ARG A 393 15.66 -7.42 4.34
N SER A 394 16.57 -7.89 3.49
CA SER A 394 16.66 -7.63 2.06
C SER A 394 16.93 -8.95 1.35
N GLY A 395 16.10 -9.30 0.36
CA GLY A 395 16.21 -10.52 -0.45
C GLY A 395 17.44 -10.58 -1.35
N THR A 396 18.64 -10.41 -0.80
CA THR A 396 19.92 -10.65 -1.46
C THR A 396 20.59 -11.85 -0.81
N PRO A 397 20.91 -12.91 -1.57
CA PRO A 397 21.56 -14.09 -1.03
C PRO A 397 22.95 -13.71 -0.50
N THR A 398 23.16 -13.92 0.80
CA THR A 398 24.47 -13.74 1.43
C THR A 398 25.39 -14.83 0.91
N ILE A 399 26.43 -14.45 0.16
CA ILE A 399 27.46 -15.37 -0.31
C ILE A 399 28.18 -15.93 0.94
N PRO A 400 28.18 -17.26 1.18
CA PRO A 400 29.00 -17.88 2.22
C PRO A 400 30.48 -17.55 2.01
N GLN A 401 31.28 -17.59 3.08
CA GLN A 401 32.70 -17.26 3.01
C GLN A 401 33.51 -18.16 2.04
N ASP A 402 32.95 -19.29 1.61
CA ASP A 402 33.52 -20.24 0.65
C ASP A 402 33.16 -19.97 -0.83
N GLY A 403 32.39 -18.92 -1.14
CA GLY A 403 32.03 -18.57 -2.52
C GLY A 403 30.92 -19.42 -3.17
N THR A 404 30.38 -20.41 -2.44
CA THR A 404 29.26 -21.26 -2.88
C THR A 404 27.99 -20.44 -3.10
N LYS A 405 27.36 -20.58 -4.26
CA LYS A 405 26.08 -19.93 -4.59
C LYS A 405 24.93 -20.92 -4.42
N TYR A 406 23.75 -20.43 -4.03
CA TYR A 406 22.57 -21.29 -3.84
C TYR A 406 21.45 -20.96 -4.82
N PHE A 407 20.71 -21.98 -5.22
CA PHE A 407 19.47 -21.85 -6.01
C PHE A 407 18.41 -22.83 -5.51
N HIS A 408 17.13 -22.56 -5.80
CA HIS A 408 16.03 -23.44 -5.43
C HIS A 408 15.44 -24.14 -6.67
N LEU A 409 14.57 -23.45 -7.41
CA LEU A 409 13.91 -23.98 -8.60
C LEU A 409 14.58 -23.47 -9.87
N VAL A 410 15.02 -22.21 -9.86
CA VAL A 410 15.63 -21.54 -11.01
C VAL A 410 17.09 -21.21 -10.73
N ARG A 411 18.00 -21.68 -11.59
CA ARG A 411 19.41 -21.31 -11.53
C ARG A 411 19.61 -19.93 -12.19
N PRO A 412 20.28 -18.97 -11.52
CA PRO A 412 20.64 -17.69 -12.12
C PRO A 412 21.51 -17.88 -13.37
N GLY A 413 21.02 -17.45 -14.54
CA GLY A 413 21.65 -17.62 -15.85
C GLY A 413 20.92 -18.57 -16.82
N ASP A 414 20.08 -19.48 -16.32
CA ASP A 414 19.25 -20.36 -17.18
C ASP A 414 18.06 -19.62 -17.80
N GLN A 415 17.62 -18.52 -17.18
CA GLN A 415 16.63 -17.60 -17.76
C GLN A 415 17.18 -16.92 -19.03
N ASP A 416 18.42 -16.43 -19.01
CA ASP A 416 19.05 -15.72 -20.14
C ASP A 416 19.36 -16.63 -21.35
N GLN A 417 19.71 -17.90 -21.13
CA GLN A 417 20.04 -18.82 -22.24
C GLN A 417 18.82 -19.21 -23.08
N ARG A 418 17.60 -19.17 -22.53
CA ARG A 418 16.37 -19.40 -23.31
C ARG A 418 15.88 -18.13 -24.02
N GLU A 419 16.19 -16.94 -23.49
CA GLU A 419 15.82 -15.66 -24.11
C GLU A 419 16.70 -15.27 -25.31
N GLY A 420 17.85 -15.93 -25.51
CA GLY A 420 18.79 -15.66 -26.60
C GLY A 420 18.27 -15.88 -28.03
N THR A 421 17.06 -16.41 -28.22
CA THR A 421 16.50 -16.67 -29.57
C THR A 421 15.32 -15.80 -29.97
N ASP A 422 14.69 -15.02 -29.07
CA ASP A 422 13.43 -14.34 -29.40
C ASP A 422 13.29 -12.95 -28.78
N ARG A 423 14.35 -12.15 -28.91
CA ARG A 423 14.43 -10.77 -28.39
C ARG A 423 13.51 -9.75 -29.10
N SER A 424 12.48 -10.19 -29.84
CA SER A 424 11.69 -9.32 -30.72
C SER A 424 10.19 -9.20 -30.43
N ASN A 425 9.61 -9.95 -29.48
CA ASN A 425 8.17 -9.79 -29.16
C ASN A 425 7.89 -9.77 -27.65
N LYS A 426 7.59 -8.58 -27.13
CA LYS A 426 7.04 -8.31 -25.78
C LYS A 426 5.61 -8.85 -25.59
N MET A 427 5.30 -10.04 -26.09
CA MET A 427 4.08 -10.73 -25.69
C MET A 427 4.46 -11.77 -24.65
N VAL A 428 3.88 -11.61 -23.46
CA VAL A 428 3.77 -12.69 -22.48
C VAL A 428 3.27 -13.93 -23.23
N SER A 429 4.03 -15.03 -23.22
CA SER A 429 3.60 -16.28 -23.85
C SER A 429 2.16 -16.60 -23.41
N GLU A 430 1.30 -17.05 -24.35
CA GLU A 430 -0.12 -17.35 -24.09
C GLU A 430 -0.31 -18.24 -22.85
N ILE A 431 0.65 -19.11 -22.56
CA ILE A 431 0.69 -19.99 -21.37
C ILE A 431 0.77 -19.18 -20.08
N TYR A 432 1.64 -18.17 -20.02
CA TYR A 432 1.85 -17.33 -18.85
C TYR A 432 0.66 -16.39 -18.61
N LEU A 433 0.11 -15.81 -19.69
CA LEU A 433 -1.07 -14.96 -19.59
C LEU A 433 -2.29 -15.75 -19.08
N THR A 434 -2.44 -17.00 -19.52
CA THR A 434 -3.45 -17.92 -19.00
C THR A 434 -3.29 -18.14 -17.49
N ARG A 435 -2.07 -18.35 -16.97
CA ARG A 435 -1.81 -18.49 -15.52
C ARG A 435 -2.18 -17.24 -14.72
N LEU A 436 -1.85 -16.06 -15.24
CA LEU A 436 -2.23 -14.78 -14.63
C LEU A 436 -3.75 -14.62 -14.59
N LEU A 437 -4.44 -14.92 -15.70
CA LEU A 437 -5.90 -14.88 -15.80
C LEU A 437 -6.59 -15.87 -14.86
N THR A 438 -6.10 -17.11 -14.77
CA THR A 438 -6.60 -18.08 -13.79
C THR A 438 -6.48 -17.53 -12.38
N THR A 439 -5.29 -17.05 -12.04
CA THR A 439 -4.99 -16.52 -10.69
C THR A 439 -5.89 -15.33 -10.35
N LYS A 440 -6.03 -14.37 -11.28
CA LYS A 440 -6.94 -13.22 -11.16
C LYS A 440 -8.38 -13.68 -10.95
N GLY A 441 -8.87 -14.59 -11.80
CA GLY A 441 -10.24 -15.11 -11.70
C GLY A 441 -10.52 -15.82 -10.37
N THR A 442 -9.54 -16.54 -9.82
CA THR A 442 -9.68 -17.24 -8.54
C THR A 442 -9.79 -16.30 -7.34
N ILE A 443 -9.16 -15.13 -7.36
CA ILE A 443 -9.25 -14.17 -6.23
C ILE A 443 -10.29 -13.07 -6.44
N GLN A 444 -10.89 -12.98 -7.63
CA GLN A 444 -11.70 -11.84 -8.08
C GLN A 444 -12.81 -11.45 -7.09
N LYS A 445 -13.56 -12.43 -6.57
CA LYS A 445 -14.65 -12.14 -5.62
C LYS A 445 -14.14 -11.42 -4.37
N TYR A 446 -13.01 -11.81 -3.81
CA TYR A 446 -12.46 -11.15 -2.61
C TYR A 446 -12.00 -9.72 -2.89
N VAL A 447 -11.56 -9.43 -4.13
CA VAL A 447 -11.25 -8.06 -4.58
C VAL A 447 -12.53 -7.24 -4.70
N ASP A 448 -13.56 -7.80 -5.34
CA ASP A 448 -14.87 -7.16 -5.50
C ASP A 448 -15.51 -6.86 -4.14
N ASP A 449 -15.56 -7.86 -3.25
CA ASP A 449 -16.11 -7.75 -1.90
C ASP A 449 -15.39 -6.62 -1.13
N LEU A 450 -14.06 -6.51 -1.23
CA LEU A 450 -13.30 -5.43 -0.60
C LEU A 450 -13.60 -4.05 -1.22
N PHE A 451 -13.65 -3.93 -2.55
CA PHE A 451 -13.86 -2.66 -3.23
C PHE A 451 -15.29 -2.15 -3.05
N GLU A 452 -16.28 -3.03 -3.17
CA GLU A 452 -17.67 -2.74 -2.82
C GLU A 452 -17.75 -2.36 -1.33
N THR A 453 -16.92 -2.99 -0.49
CA THR A 453 -16.90 -2.66 0.92
C THR A 453 -16.41 -1.21 1.13
N ILE A 454 -15.32 -0.81 0.48
CA ILE A 454 -14.74 0.52 0.64
C ILE A 454 -15.62 1.62 0.01
N PHE A 455 -16.26 1.35 -1.13
CA PHE A 455 -17.06 2.32 -1.90
C PHE A 455 -18.57 2.21 -1.66
N SER A 456 -18.99 1.87 -0.43
CA SER A 456 -20.39 1.88 -0.03
C SER A 456 -20.67 2.90 1.07
N VAL A 457 -21.88 3.45 1.04
CA VAL A 457 -22.41 4.38 2.05
C VAL A 457 -23.15 3.69 3.18
N VAL A 458 -23.56 2.43 3.00
CA VAL A 458 -24.27 1.62 4.00
C VAL A 458 -23.75 0.19 3.94
N GLN A 459 -23.27 -0.33 5.06
CA GLN A 459 -22.65 -1.66 5.12
C GLN A 459 -23.11 -2.42 6.34
N ARG A 460 -23.79 -3.56 6.15
CA ARG A 460 -24.21 -4.43 7.26
C ARG A 460 -24.96 -3.68 8.38
N GLY A 461 -25.68 -2.61 8.04
CA GLY A 461 -26.38 -1.74 8.99
C GLY A 461 -25.57 -0.57 9.56
N HIS A 462 -24.26 -0.48 9.29
CA HIS A 462 -23.42 0.67 9.63
C HIS A 462 -23.57 1.79 8.58
N ALA A 463 -23.69 3.02 9.08
CA ALA A 463 -23.69 4.23 8.25
C ALA A 463 -22.26 4.64 7.87
N LEU A 464 -22.13 5.45 6.82
CA LEU A 464 -20.87 6.08 6.43
C LEU A 464 -20.21 6.81 7.63
N PRO A 465 -18.88 6.67 7.82
CA PRO A 465 -18.17 7.41 8.86
C PRO A 465 -18.31 8.93 8.71
N LEU A 466 -18.63 9.62 9.81
CA LEU A 466 -18.85 11.07 9.84
C LEU A 466 -17.63 11.85 9.30
N ALA A 467 -16.42 11.36 9.57
CA ALA A 467 -15.17 11.94 9.09
C ALA A 467 -15.11 12.03 7.55
N VAL A 468 -15.63 11.03 6.84
CA VAL A 468 -15.64 11.02 5.36
C VAL A 468 -16.58 12.08 4.83
N LYS A 469 -17.83 12.11 5.33
CA LYS A 469 -18.83 13.10 4.93
C LYS A 469 -18.34 14.52 5.22
N HIS A 470 -17.80 14.74 6.43
CA HIS A 470 -17.28 16.05 6.85
C HIS A 470 -16.17 16.56 5.92
N MET A 471 -15.14 15.74 5.68
CA MET A 471 -14.02 16.16 4.84
C MET A 471 -14.43 16.33 3.36
N PHE A 472 -15.38 15.53 2.87
CA PHE A 472 -15.87 15.68 1.49
C PHE A 472 -16.73 16.95 1.33
N ASP A 473 -17.57 17.27 2.30
CA ASP A 473 -18.32 18.54 2.34
C ASP A 473 -17.38 19.74 2.43
N PHE A 474 -16.30 19.64 3.22
CA PHE A 474 -15.24 20.65 3.28
C PHE A 474 -14.60 20.88 1.90
N LEU A 475 -14.25 19.81 1.17
CA LEU A 475 -13.67 19.93 -0.17
C LEU A 475 -14.65 20.53 -1.18
N ASP A 476 -15.92 20.16 -1.11
CA ASP A 476 -16.99 20.72 -1.95
C ASP A 476 -17.13 22.24 -1.67
N HIS A 477 -17.15 22.63 -0.40
CA HIS A 477 -17.20 24.05 -0.01
C HIS A 477 -15.97 24.85 -0.46
N GLN A 478 -14.77 24.28 -0.35
CA GLN A 478 -13.55 24.91 -0.84
C GLN A 478 -13.57 25.07 -2.36
N ALA A 479 -14.10 24.09 -3.10
CA ALA A 479 -14.26 24.20 -4.54
C ALA A 479 -15.22 25.35 -4.91
N ASP A 480 -16.34 25.48 -4.18
CA ASP A 480 -17.30 26.57 -4.36
C ASP A 480 -16.69 27.96 -4.11
N ILE A 481 -15.96 28.13 -2.99
CA ILE A 481 -15.28 29.39 -2.65
C ILE A 481 -14.32 29.83 -3.76
N HIS A 482 -13.63 28.87 -4.37
CA HIS A 482 -12.65 29.12 -5.42
C HIS A 482 -13.24 29.11 -6.84
N GLY A 483 -14.57 29.00 -6.99
CA GLY A 483 -15.26 29.06 -8.27
C GLY A 483 -14.99 27.86 -9.19
N ILE A 484 -14.67 26.69 -8.62
CA ILE A 484 -14.42 25.47 -9.37
C ILE A 484 -15.75 24.84 -9.77
N THR A 485 -16.03 24.82 -11.07
CA THR A 485 -17.28 24.28 -11.64
C THR A 485 -17.12 22.92 -12.32
N ASP A 486 -15.88 22.47 -12.55
CA ASP A 486 -15.59 21.17 -13.15
C ASP A 486 -15.67 20.06 -12.09
N PRO A 487 -16.66 19.14 -12.17
CA PRO A 487 -16.85 18.07 -11.20
C PRO A 487 -15.67 17.08 -11.17
N GLU A 488 -14.90 16.95 -12.26
CA GLU A 488 -13.73 16.07 -12.27
C GLU A 488 -12.61 16.57 -11.35
N ILE A 489 -12.53 17.87 -11.11
CA ILE A 489 -11.54 18.45 -10.18
C ILE A 489 -11.88 18.02 -8.75
N VAL A 490 -13.15 18.17 -8.37
CA VAL A 490 -13.65 17.81 -7.03
C VAL A 490 -13.55 16.29 -6.82
N HIS A 491 -13.91 15.49 -7.83
CA HIS A 491 -13.67 14.04 -7.83
C HIS A 491 -12.21 13.72 -7.53
N THR A 492 -11.29 14.37 -8.25
CA THR A 492 -9.84 14.16 -8.08
C THR A 492 -9.39 14.54 -6.66
N TRP A 493 -9.92 15.63 -6.09
CA TRP A 493 -9.62 16.04 -4.72
C TRP A 493 -10.08 14.98 -3.71
N LYS A 494 -11.31 14.48 -3.84
CA LYS A 494 -11.85 13.40 -2.97
C LYS A 494 -11.03 12.12 -3.09
N SER A 495 -10.66 11.71 -4.30
CA SER A 495 -9.79 10.54 -4.55
C SER A 495 -8.40 10.71 -3.94
N ASN A 496 -7.76 11.86 -4.17
CA ASN A 496 -6.45 12.18 -3.61
C ASN A 496 -6.47 12.35 -2.09
N CYS A 497 -7.61 12.73 -1.51
CA CYS A 497 -7.80 12.97 -0.08
C CYS A 497 -7.88 11.66 0.72
N LEU A 498 -8.73 10.71 0.28
CA LEU A 498 -9.05 9.52 1.05
C LEU A 498 -8.60 8.21 0.36
N PRO A 499 -9.21 7.74 -0.76
CA PRO A 499 -8.84 6.44 -1.36
C PRO A 499 -7.35 6.27 -1.64
N LEU A 500 -6.72 7.27 -2.27
CA LEU A 500 -5.35 7.16 -2.72
C LEU A 500 -4.30 7.33 -1.60
N ARG A 501 -4.73 7.77 -0.41
CA ARG A 501 -3.85 8.02 0.75
C ARG A 501 -4.05 7.00 1.85
N PHE A 502 -5.29 6.78 2.23
CA PHE A 502 -5.66 5.91 3.33
C PHE A 502 -5.85 4.47 2.85
N TRP A 503 -6.79 4.24 1.93
CA TRP A 503 -7.18 2.89 1.51
C TRP A 503 -6.07 2.16 0.75
N VAL A 504 -5.42 2.83 -0.22
CA VAL A 504 -4.25 2.26 -0.92
C VAL A 504 -3.16 1.83 0.06
N ASN A 505 -2.92 2.62 1.11
CA ASN A 505 -1.90 2.32 2.10
C ASN A 505 -2.26 1.08 2.94
N LEU A 506 -3.52 0.94 3.36
CA LEU A 506 -3.98 -0.24 4.09
C LEU A 506 -4.03 -1.51 3.22
N ILE A 507 -4.45 -1.38 1.96
CA ILE A 507 -4.46 -2.51 1.01
C ILE A 507 -3.05 -3.04 0.78
N LYS A 508 -2.06 -2.15 0.60
CA LYS A 508 -0.66 -2.53 0.41
C LYS A 508 0.00 -3.05 1.68
N ASN A 509 -0.41 -2.55 2.84
CA ASN A 509 0.22 -2.84 4.13
C ASN A 509 -0.81 -3.38 5.14
N PRO A 510 -1.40 -4.56 4.89
CA PRO A 510 -2.39 -5.16 5.79
C PRO A 510 -1.79 -5.48 7.16
N GLU A 511 -0.46 -5.62 7.28
CA GLU A 511 0.24 -5.70 8.56
C GLU A 511 0.08 -4.44 9.41
N PHE A 512 -0.43 -3.32 8.90
CA PHE A 512 -0.79 -2.18 9.75
C PHE A 512 -2.03 -2.47 10.59
N VAL A 513 -2.93 -3.33 10.11
CA VAL A 513 -4.21 -3.66 10.76
C VAL A 513 -4.14 -5.01 11.47
N TYR A 514 -3.40 -5.98 10.91
CA TYR A 514 -3.35 -7.34 11.43
C TYR A 514 -1.95 -7.75 11.90
N ASP A 515 -1.90 -8.63 12.90
CA ASP A 515 -0.66 -9.30 13.28
C ASP A 515 -0.37 -10.49 12.36
N ILE A 516 0.05 -10.18 11.14
CA ILE A 516 0.37 -11.13 10.08
C ILE A 516 1.78 -10.87 9.53
N ASN A 517 2.36 -11.90 8.93
CA ASN A 517 3.55 -11.76 8.09
C ASN A 517 3.16 -11.55 6.63
N LYS A 518 3.65 -10.48 6.01
CA LYS A 518 3.47 -10.24 4.57
C LYS A 518 4.68 -10.80 3.82
N SER A 519 4.47 -11.89 3.07
CA SER A 519 5.52 -12.43 2.20
C SER A 519 5.73 -11.54 0.96
N PRO A 520 6.91 -11.57 0.32
CA PRO A 520 7.18 -10.76 -0.87
C PRO A 520 6.21 -11.00 -2.03
N ILE A 521 5.77 -12.25 -2.21
CA ILE A 521 4.79 -12.59 -3.26
C ILE A 521 3.40 -12.02 -2.92
N VAL A 522 2.97 -12.06 -1.66
CA VAL A 522 1.70 -11.43 -1.23
C VAL A 522 1.77 -9.90 -1.43
N ASP A 523 2.90 -9.27 -1.13
CA ASP A 523 3.12 -7.84 -1.40
C ASP A 523 2.97 -7.48 -2.89
N CYS A 524 3.41 -8.37 -3.80
CA CYS A 524 3.22 -8.19 -5.23
C CYS A 524 1.75 -8.25 -5.65
N TYR A 525 0.98 -9.18 -5.10
CA TYR A 525 -0.47 -9.24 -5.34
C TYR A 525 -1.17 -7.97 -4.86
N LEU A 526 -0.91 -7.58 -3.62
CA LEU A 526 -1.51 -6.39 -3.02
C LEU A 526 -1.12 -5.11 -3.75
N SER A 527 0.09 -5.05 -4.32
CA SER A 527 0.52 -3.94 -5.17
C SER A 527 -0.26 -3.86 -6.49
N VAL A 528 -0.53 -5.00 -7.13
CA VAL A 528 -1.37 -5.04 -8.35
C VAL A 528 -2.83 -4.65 -8.04
N ILE A 529 -3.38 -5.18 -6.94
CA ILE A 529 -4.74 -4.85 -6.51
C ILE A 529 -4.85 -3.37 -6.12
N ALA A 530 -3.88 -2.84 -5.38
CA ALA A 530 -3.82 -1.43 -5.03
C ALA A 530 -3.71 -0.54 -6.29
N GLN A 531 -2.92 -0.94 -7.30
CA GLN A 531 -2.89 -0.21 -8.57
C GLN A 531 -4.23 -0.20 -9.28
N THR A 532 -4.93 -1.34 -9.28
CA THR A 532 -6.29 -1.45 -9.83
C THR A 532 -7.25 -0.52 -9.09
N PHE A 533 -7.20 -0.51 -7.75
CA PHE A 533 -7.98 0.40 -6.91
C PHE A 533 -7.71 1.88 -7.24
N MET A 534 -6.44 2.24 -7.46
CA MET A 534 -6.04 3.59 -7.86
C MET A 534 -6.60 3.97 -9.24
N ASP A 535 -6.55 3.05 -10.20
CA ASP A 535 -7.07 3.27 -11.56
C ASP A 535 -8.60 3.45 -11.56
N SER A 536 -9.32 2.76 -10.65
CA SER A 536 -10.76 2.92 -10.42
C SER A 536 -11.13 4.31 -9.91
N CYS A 537 -10.23 5.00 -9.19
CA CYS A 537 -10.47 6.34 -8.69
C CYS A 537 -10.20 7.44 -9.73
N SER A 538 -9.55 7.12 -10.86
CA SER A 538 -9.13 8.10 -11.86
C SER A 538 -10.27 8.50 -12.80
N THR A 539 -10.39 9.79 -13.11
CA THR A 539 -11.30 10.28 -14.16
C THR A 539 -10.72 10.11 -15.58
N ALA A 540 -9.41 9.86 -15.70
CA ALA A 540 -8.77 9.73 -17.01
C ALA A 540 -9.22 8.49 -17.77
N GLU A 541 -9.38 8.61 -19.09
CA GLU A 541 -9.68 7.47 -19.97
C GLU A 541 -8.60 6.39 -19.87
N HIS A 542 -9.06 5.14 -19.79
CA HIS A 542 -8.19 3.99 -19.65
C HIS A 542 -7.59 3.58 -21.01
N LYS A 543 -6.56 4.31 -21.46
CA LYS A 543 -5.84 3.99 -22.70
C LYS A 543 -4.97 2.75 -22.50
N LEU A 544 -5.30 1.71 -23.26
CA LEU A 544 -4.53 0.48 -23.35
C LEU A 544 -3.69 0.50 -24.63
N GLY A 545 -2.65 -0.31 -24.67
CA GLY A 545 -1.70 -0.40 -25.77
C GLY A 545 -0.77 -1.60 -25.54
N LYS A 546 -0.01 -2.01 -26.55
CA LYS A 546 0.91 -3.17 -26.45
C LYS A 546 1.98 -3.00 -25.37
N GLU A 547 2.30 -1.76 -25.03
CA GLU A 547 3.26 -1.37 -23.98
C GLU A 547 2.59 -1.16 -22.61
N SER A 548 1.29 -1.46 -22.49
CA SER A 548 0.61 -1.37 -21.19
C SER A 548 1.11 -2.48 -20.27
N PRO A 549 1.43 -2.16 -19.00
CA PRO A 549 1.79 -3.16 -18.01
C PRO A 549 0.75 -4.28 -17.91
N SER A 550 1.21 -5.53 -17.72
CA SER A 550 0.35 -6.71 -17.70
C SER A 550 -0.74 -6.64 -16.63
N ASN A 551 -0.45 -6.08 -15.45
CA ASN A 551 -1.44 -5.83 -14.41
C ASN A 551 -2.57 -4.89 -14.85
N LYS A 552 -2.27 -3.89 -15.70
CA LYS A 552 -3.28 -2.98 -16.26
C LYS A 552 -4.19 -3.69 -17.27
N LEU A 553 -3.62 -4.61 -18.05
CA LEU A 553 -4.40 -5.43 -18.99
C LEU A 553 -5.32 -6.40 -18.23
N LEU A 554 -4.84 -7.03 -17.15
CA LEU A 554 -5.59 -8.03 -16.38
C LEU A 554 -6.93 -7.50 -15.82
N TYR A 555 -6.99 -6.23 -15.39
CA TYR A 555 -8.20 -5.62 -14.80
C TYR A 555 -8.89 -4.61 -15.72
N ALA A 556 -8.49 -4.52 -16.99
CA ALA A 556 -8.99 -3.53 -17.94
C ALA A 556 -10.53 -3.53 -18.09
N LYS A 557 -11.17 -4.70 -17.95
CA LYS A 557 -12.63 -4.86 -18.07
C LYS A 557 -13.39 -4.50 -16.81
N ASP A 558 -12.76 -4.64 -15.64
CA ASP A 558 -13.38 -4.43 -14.33
C ASP A 558 -13.33 -2.95 -13.95
N ILE A 559 -12.27 -2.24 -14.33
CA ILE A 559 -12.05 -0.81 -14.01
C ILE A 559 -13.25 0.08 -14.38
N PRO A 560 -13.90 -0.03 -15.55
CA PRO A 560 -15.09 0.76 -15.85
C PRO A 560 -16.24 0.57 -14.84
N ALA A 561 -16.46 -0.65 -14.35
CA ALA A 561 -17.47 -0.92 -13.33
C ALA A 561 -17.08 -0.32 -11.98
N TYR A 562 -15.82 -0.47 -11.58
CA TYR A 562 -15.31 0.14 -10.34
C TYR A 562 -15.36 1.67 -10.38
N LYS A 563 -15.08 2.30 -11.54
CA LYS A 563 -15.25 3.74 -11.71
C LYS A 563 -16.69 4.19 -11.45
N GLN A 564 -17.67 3.44 -11.94
CA GLN A 564 -19.09 3.72 -11.67
C GLN A 564 -19.41 3.59 -10.17
N TRP A 565 -18.79 2.63 -9.45
CA TRP A 565 -18.94 2.54 -8.00
C TRP A 565 -18.38 3.77 -7.28
N VAL A 566 -17.21 4.25 -7.70
CA VAL A 566 -16.59 5.46 -7.12
C VAL A 566 -17.43 6.71 -7.41
N GLU A 567 -17.89 6.89 -8.66
CA GLU A 567 -18.75 8.00 -9.04
C GLU A 567 -20.05 8.02 -8.23
N ARG A 568 -20.69 6.85 -8.09
CA ARG A 568 -21.89 6.68 -7.28
C ARG A 568 -21.61 6.96 -5.80
N TYR A 569 -20.51 6.45 -5.25
CA TYR A 569 -20.11 6.69 -3.87
C TYR A 569 -19.98 8.18 -3.57
N TYR A 570 -19.31 8.95 -4.43
CA TYR A 570 -19.19 10.40 -4.25
C TYR A 570 -20.52 11.15 -4.41
N ALA A 571 -21.36 10.73 -5.36
CA ALA A 571 -22.69 11.31 -5.54
C ALA A 571 -23.60 11.03 -4.34
N ASP A 572 -23.63 9.79 -3.85
CA ASP A 572 -24.44 9.38 -2.71
C ASP A 572 -24.03 10.15 -1.44
N ILE A 573 -22.72 10.36 -1.20
CA ILE A 573 -22.22 11.18 -0.08
C ILE A 573 -22.64 12.64 -0.22
N SER A 574 -22.54 13.21 -1.43
CA SER A 574 -22.93 14.60 -1.68
C SER A 574 -24.42 14.82 -1.40
N ASN A 575 -25.26 13.84 -1.76
CA ASN A 575 -26.71 13.87 -1.54
C ASN A 575 -27.13 13.60 -0.09
N MET A 576 -26.23 13.17 0.80
CA MET A 576 -26.53 13.02 2.22
C MET A 576 -26.85 14.37 2.87
N GLN A 577 -27.68 14.33 3.91
CA GLN A 577 -27.95 15.51 4.73
C GLN A 577 -26.65 16.14 5.24
N GLN A 578 -26.63 17.48 5.26
CA GLN A 578 -25.50 18.21 5.81
C GLN A 578 -25.30 17.84 7.27
N LEU A 579 -24.03 17.63 7.64
CA LEU A 579 -23.66 17.32 9.01
C LEU A 579 -23.92 18.52 9.91
N ASN A 580 -24.61 18.26 11.02
CA ASN A 580 -24.71 19.23 12.09
C ASN A 580 -23.37 19.31 12.83
N HIS A 581 -22.82 20.51 12.94
CA HIS A 581 -21.54 20.76 13.61
C HIS A 581 -21.49 20.21 15.04
N LYS A 582 -22.62 20.25 15.77
CA LYS A 582 -22.69 19.69 17.14
C LYS A 582 -22.45 18.18 17.17
N ASP A 583 -22.96 17.46 16.18
CA ASP A 583 -22.86 15.99 16.13
C ASP A 583 -21.43 15.57 15.79
N LEU A 584 -20.78 16.29 14.88
CA LEU A 584 -19.35 16.10 14.60
C LEU A 584 -18.50 16.39 15.84
N MET A 585 -18.74 17.50 16.54
CA MET A 585 -17.98 17.84 17.75
C MET A 585 -18.18 16.80 18.86
N ALA A 586 -19.40 16.28 19.01
CA ALA A 586 -19.68 15.20 19.95
C ALA A 586 -18.92 13.92 19.59
N PHE A 587 -18.93 13.53 18.31
CA PHE A 587 -18.17 12.39 17.81
C PHE A 587 -16.65 12.54 18.05
N LEU A 588 -16.07 13.69 17.72
CA LEU A 588 -14.64 13.94 17.93
C LEU A 588 -14.26 13.95 19.42
N ALA A 589 -15.15 14.46 20.28
CA ALA A 589 -14.94 14.45 21.73
C ALA A 589 -14.99 13.03 22.31
N GLU A 590 -15.91 12.20 21.80
CA GLU A 590 -16.01 10.78 22.17
C GLU A 590 -14.74 10.01 21.77
N GLU A 591 -14.29 10.14 20.52
CA GLU A 591 -13.05 9.51 20.02
C GLU A 591 -11.82 9.97 20.83
N SER A 592 -11.73 11.27 21.16
CA SER A 592 -10.67 11.79 22.03
C SER A 592 -10.72 11.20 23.44
N PHE A 593 -11.91 10.97 23.99
CA PHE A 593 -12.08 10.42 25.33
C PHE A 593 -11.70 8.94 25.39
N ILE A 594 -12.12 8.15 24.39
CA ILE A 594 -11.81 6.71 24.30
C ILE A 594 -10.30 6.48 24.33
N HIS A 595 -9.54 7.33 23.64
CA HIS A 595 -8.10 7.14 23.39
C HIS A 595 -7.18 8.01 24.25
N GLN A 596 -7.70 8.72 25.26
CA GLN A 596 -6.96 9.73 26.04
C GLN A 596 -5.67 9.20 26.71
N ARG A 597 -5.55 7.89 26.95
CA ARG A 597 -4.42 7.27 27.66
C ARG A 597 -3.57 6.34 26.79
N ASP A 598 -3.82 6.29 25.49
CA ASP A 598 -3.13 5.36 24.60
C ASP A 598 -1.70 5.79 24.29
N PHE A 599 -1.38 7.09 24.45
CA PHE A 599 -0.09 7.65 24.08
C PHE A 599 0.51 8.52 25.19
N ASN A 600 1.85 8.57 25.20
CA ASN A 600 2.61 9.43 26.08
C ASN A 600 2.83 10.81 25.44
N THR A 601 1.93 11.75 25.71
CA THR A 601 2.02 13.13 25.22
C THR A 601 3.33 13.81 25.60
N GLN A 602 3.88 13.56 26.79
CA GLN A 602 5.15 14.15 27.22
C GLN A 602 6.34 13.69 26.36
N ALA A 603 6.38 12.39 26.01
CA ALA A 603 7.39 11.86 25.11
C ALA A 603 7.26 12.47 23.71
N ALA A 604 6.02 12.62 23.21
CA ALA A 604 5.76 13.25 21.92
C ALA A 604 6.15 14.75 21.92
N LEU A 605 5.83 15.50 22.97
CA LEU A 605 6.23 16.90 23.16
C LEU A 605 7.75 17.04 23.16
N SER A 606 8.45 16.18 23.89
CA SER A 606 9.92 16.20 23.94
C SER A 606 10.54 15.93 22.57
N GLN A 607 9.97 15.00 21.79
CA GLN A 607 10.45 14.71 20.44
C GLN A 607 10.13 15.87 19.48
N LEU A 608 8.92 16.43 19.53
CA LEU A 608 8.55 17.58 18.71
C LEU A 608 9.45 18.78 19.01
N TYR A 609 9.78 19.00 20.28
CA TYR A 609 10.66 20.10 20.68
C TYR A 609 12.06 20.00 20.07
N THR A 610 12.59 18.80 19.77
CA THR A 610 13.89 18.69 19.07
C THR A 610 13.90 19.35 17.69
N PHE A 611 12.75 19.39 17.01
CA PHE A 611 12.59 20.13 15.76
C PHE A 611 12.53 21.63 16.02
N VAL A 612 11.77 22.02 17.04
CA VAL A 612 11.59 23.42 17.44
C VAL A 612 12.92 24.05 17.86
N GLU A 613 13.70 23.34 18.66
CA GLU A 613 15.03 23.79 19.10
C GLU A 613 15.95 24.05 17.91
N LYS A 614 15.96 23.13 16.94
CA LYS A 614 16.79 23.25 15.72
C LYS A 614 16.46 24.49 14.89
N TYR A 615 15.18 24.89 14.83
CA TYR A 615 14.70 26.03 14.05
C TYR A 615 14.24 27.20 14.93
N SER A 616 14.71 27.26 16.18
CA SER A 616 14.23 28.21 17.19
C SER A 616 14.39 29.66 16.75
N GLY A 617 15.50 30.00 16.09
CA GLY A 617 15.73 31.36 15.55
C GLY A 617 14.66 31.77 14.54
N GLN A 618 14.37 30.90 13.56
CA GLN A 618 13.35 31.17 12.53
C GLN A 618 11.94 31.22 13.12
N ILE A 619 11.64 30.37 14.11
CA ILE A 619 10.34 30.35 14.78
C ILE A 619 10.13 31.65 15.56
N LEU A 620 11.14 32.10 16.32
CA LEU A 620 11.07 33.36 17.04
C LEU A 620 10.89 34.55 16.08
N GLU A 621 11.63 34.59 14.97
CA GLU A 621 11.45 35.60 13.93
C GLU A 621 10.04 35.57 13.32
N SER A 622 9.51 34.38 13.03
CA SER A 622 8.15 34.22 12.51
C SER A 622 7.08 34.69 13.50
N LEU A 623 7.28 34.49 14.80
CA LEU A 623 6.37 34.97 15.85
C LEU A 623 6.47 36.48 16.02
N ASP A 624 7.66 37.06 15.90
CA ASP A 624 7.81 38.51 15.93
C ASP A 624 7.16 39.17 14.70
N ASN A 625 7.28 38.57 13.52
CA ASN A 625 6.65 39.11 12.31
C ASN A 625 5.12 38.94 12.26
N ASN A 626 4.51 38.18 13.17
CA ASN A 626 3.07 37.95 13.22
C ASN A 626 2.37 38.91 14.23
N PRO A 627 1.54 39.87 13.76
CA PRO A 627 0.86 40.82 14.65
C PRO A 627 -0.03 40.17 15.70
N GLU A 628 -0.68 39.05 15.36
CA GLU A 628 -1.53 38.32 16.29
C GLU A 628 -0.71 37.63 17.39
N ALA A 629 0.43 37.05 17.02
CA ALA A 629 1.34 36.44 17.98
C ALA A 629 1.94 37.48 18.94
N LYS A 630 2.23 38.68 18.44
CA LYS A 630 2.64 39.84 19.26
C LYS A 630 1.56 40.24 20.25
N ARG A 631 0.30 40.36 19.81
CA ARG A 631 -0.85 40.69 20.70
C ARG A 631 -1.00 39.70 21.86
N GLN A 632 -0.68 38.42 21.62
CA GLN A 632 -0.82 37.34 22.60
C GLN A 632 0.48 37.03 23.37
N ALA A 633 1.53 37.84 23.20
CA ALA A 633 2.84 37.67 23.83
C ALA A 633 3.48 36.27 23.61
N LEU A 634 3.18 35.63 22.48
CA LEU A 634 3.63 34.26 22.20
C LEU A 634 5.14 34.15 22.04
N LEU A 635 5.78 35.20 21.52
CA LEU A 635 7.24 35.28 21.39
C LEU A 635 7.92 35.13 22.76
N GLN A 636 7.50 35.93 23.75
CA GLN A 636 8.11 35.91 25.08
C GLN A 636 7.92 34.55 25.76
N ARG A 637 6.70 34.01 25.70
CA ARG A 637 6.41 32.67 26.23
C ARG A 637 7.28 31.59 25.58
N MET A 638 7.50 31.68 24.28
CA MET A 638 8.37 30.74 23.55
C MET A 638 9.85 30.89 23.97
N VAL A 639 10.33 32.12 24.21
CA VAL A 639 11.67 32.36 24.76
C VAL A 639 11.82 31.74 26.14
N ASP A 640 10.81 31.88 27.00
CA ASP A 640 10.82 31.31 28.34
C ASP A 640 10.84 29.77 28.29
N VAL A 641 10.05 29.15 27.40
CA VAL A 641 10.08 27.70 27.15
C VAL A 641 11.47 27.27 26.68
N CYS A 642 12.05 27.97 25.70
CA CYS A 642 13.40 27.70 25.22
C CYS A 642 14.47 27.80 26.31
N GLY A 643 14.36 28.79 27.20
CA GLY A 643 15.27 28.98 28.31
C GLY A 643 15.18 27.87 29.35
N ASN A 644 13.97 27.36 29.62
CA ASN A 644 13.72 26.34 30.62
C ASN A 644 13.98 24.89 30.13
N LEU A 645 14.11 24.69 28.81
CA LEU A 645 14.37 23.38 28.19
C LEU A 645 15.84 23.16 27.76
N LYS A 646 16.68 24.20 27.83
CA LYS A 646 18.14 24.11 27.76
C LYS A 646 18.72 23.62 29.07
#